data_AF-A0A9Q8SY31-F1
#
_entry.id   AF-A0A9Q8SY31-F1
#
_cell.length_a   1.000
_cell.length_b   1.000
_cell.length_c   1.000
_cell.angle_alpha   90.00
_cell.angle_beta   90.00
_cell.angle_gamma   90.00
#
_symmetry.space_group_name_H-M   'P 1'
#
loop_
_entity.id
_entity.type
_entity.pdbx_description
1 polymer ?
#
loop_
_entity_poly.entity_id
_entity_poly.type
_entity_poly.pdbx_seq_one_letter_code
_entity_poly.pdbx_strand_id
1 'polypeptide(L)'
;MAPIRVGIIGLSAKEAVMGPGAWASIAILPSFKNSLHYEIVALCNSSAEAARRSIEMHKLPSTTKAYGDVEQLASDPDVDLVVVSVVVTKHLAVTLPALANRKQVFVEWPLGASAQEAEQLTQLAKSDGLKTIVGLQGRSDALTLKLREIIQSGEIGEINHTSVVGTLPYFPPNFWVEGAEYYLDIKTGGNAFHIGFGHFLDSFTNVVGDFDLSSLSSVLKSDVDSVPLYKADRSSVIDPAYPKSSPDHILVQGVLQNGAVASIACRTTPVTVGEVGARWIISGTKGEIEAVWDGGQWQIHSPSKQLKYKLVGGEEQKVILETGKLPDGVEVSAAGLNTLLIFDAYAKGDTSRYADFETALKNHVLLETILKKSGPAAGGPQQKFGTDADAGVDARNVDPVTNLLRRSDSEQLPRLHDFTHSAQQITVGGFSYLRFRLKVIVFSRPVGYQIKVRQTSVTQNERRRLARSAQHPQQHVVHRLTPETGSGGAIASAPGGATPPKADKPKHIAILDTDVMVTAVQTLYGQYYSAQYIKRLTAAATRIGASHLATFTTWDVVAGHYPNPADVDAILITGSIAAAYDTDPWVLRLGDFIRRVYEHHPNVRIFGTCFGHQLIGKVLLEPHGAVVEKDPNGYEFGVQTISLNPNLVEDFPCLAALAPTTRTTESEQDAGSSSPPPPHGLRLQMCHGDHVALAPPPNPPLPGTWQNIGGSAHCRVQGLYEPSRVLTIQPHFECDQVIMEETIKHFYTPAKGFSPEFLQRAFDATRREDDAGVAAEWVFRFLVGI
;
A
#
# COMPACT_ATOMS: atom_id res chain seq x y z
N MET A 1 31.59 -8.92 17.88
CA MET A 1 32.13 -7.73 17.18
C MET A 1 31.59 -6.50 17.87
N ALA A 2 32.32 -5.38 17.85
CA ALA A 2 31.77 -4.12 18.34
C ALA A 2 30.56 -3.68 17.48
N PRO A 3 29.55 -3.00 18.05
CA PRO A 3 28.45 -2.45 17.27
C PRO A 3 28.95 -1.45 16.23
N ILE A 4 28.28 -1.41 15.08
CA ILE A 4 28.50 -0.39 14.04
C ILE A 4 27.89 0.92 14.55
N ARG A 5 28.71 1.98 14.63
CA ARG A 5 28.25 3.28 15.13
C ARG A 5 27.58 4.07 14.01
N VAL A 6 26.33 4.44 14.23
CA VAL A 6 25.43 4.99 13.20
C VAL A 6 25.22 6.48 13.41
N GLY A 7 25.44 7.25 12.33
CA GLY A 7 25.00 8.63 12.19
C GLY A 7 23.78 8.71 11.27
N ILE A 8 22.67 9.27 11.75
CA ILE A 8 21.44 9.39 10.94
C ILE A 8 21.32 10.82 10.40
N ILE A 9 21.01 10.98 9.11
CA ILE A 9 20.68 12.24 8.45
C ILE A 9 19.20 12.20 8.05
N GLY A 10 18.38 13.06 8.66
CA GLY A 10 16.95 13.16 8.34
C GLY A 10 16.04 12.29 9.20
N LEU A 11 16.00 12.54 10.51
CA LEU A 11 15.00 11.96 11.41
C LEU A 11 14.11 13.08 11.94
N SER A 12 12.81 13.05 11.62
CA SER A 12 11.90 14.13 12.01
C SER A 12 11.53 14.04 13.49
N ALA A 13 11.53 15.18 14.20
CA ALA A 13 10.92 15.29 15.52
C ALA A 13 9.39 15.44 15.49
N LYS A 14 8.79 15.55 14.30
CA LYS A 14 7.34 15.64 14.11
C LYS A 14 6.77 14.23 13.93
N GLU A 15 5.67 13.93 14.61
CA GLU A 15 4.82 12.79 14.27
C GLU A 15 4.20 13.06 12.90
N ALA A 16 4.83 12.51 11.85
CA ALA A 16 4.37 12.66 10.49
C ALA A 16 4.01 11.28 9.95
N VAL A 17 2.77 11.11 9.51
CA VAL A 17 2.28 9.90 8.83
C VAL A 17 2.74 9.86 7.37
N MET A 18 3.01 11.03 6.76
CA MET A 18 3.51 11.20 5.39
C MET A 18 4.39 12.46 5.31
N GLY A 19 5.38 12.45 4.40
CA GLY A 19 6.27 13.59 4.14
C GLY A 19 7.69 13.42 4.68
N PRO A 20 8.54 14.47 4.60
CA PRO A 20 9.96 14.38 4.88
C PRO A 20 10.26 13.86 6.30
N GLY A 21 11.07 12.80 6.40
CA GLY A 21 11.54 12.22 7.66
C GLY A 21 10.52 11.31 8.38
N ALA A 22 9.31 11.11 7.85
CA ALA A 22 8.33 10.16 8.38
C ALA A 22 8.84 8.71 8.28
N TRP A 23 9.36 8.34 7.11
CA TRP A 23 9.89 7.00 6.85
C TRP A 23 11.05 6.62 7.78
N ALA A 24 11.95 7.58 8.07
CA ALA A 24 13.04 7.39 9.01
C ALA A 24 12.54 6.96 10.40
N SER A 25 11.44 7.55 10.88
CA SER A 25 10.85 7.20 12.17
C SER A 25 10.12 5.85 12.14
N ILE A 26 9.39 5.56 11.07
CA ILE A 26 8.47 4.41 10.97
C ILE A 26 9.23 3.11 10.65
N ALA A 27 10.21 3.17 9.74
CA ALA A 27 10.84 1.98 9.17
C ALA A 27 12.33 1.85 9.49
N ILE A 28 13.08 2.96 9.55
CA ILE A 28 14.54 2.91 9.73
C ILE A 28 14.91 2.84 11.21
N LEU A 29 14.44 3.79 12.02
CA LEU A 29 14.79 3.91 13.43
C LEU A 29 14.56 2.62 14.24
N PRO A 30 13.46 1.87 14.05
CA PRO A 30 13.27 0.58 14.72
C PRO A 30 14.39 -0.43 14.47
N SER A 31 15.07 -0.37 13.32
CA SER A 31 16.18 -1.28 12.97
C SER A 31 17.41 -1.10 13.87
N PHE A 32 17.52 0.06 14.52
CA PHE A 32 18.63 0.40 15.41
C PHE A 32 18.22 0.37 16.89
N LYS A 33 16.93 0.56 17.19
CA LYS A 33 16.39 0.43 18.55
C LYS A 33 16.52 -1.04 18.99
N ASN A 34 17.28 -1.27 20.06
CA ASN A 34 17.57 -2.59 20.65
C ASN A 34 18.39 -3.55 19.77
N SER A 35 19.12 -3.04 18.77
CA SER A 35 20.02 -3.88 17.97
C SER A 35 21.31 -4.21 18.71
N LEU A 36 21.75 -5.48 18.65
CA LEU A 36 23.09 -5.88 19.10
C LEU A 36 24.19 -5.51 18.08
N HIS A 37 23.81 -5.10 16.87
CA HIS A 37 24.72 -4.83 15.77
C HIS A 37 24.99 -3.34 15.53
N TYR A 38 24.14 -2.45 16.07
CA TYR A 38 24.18 -1.02 15.77
C TYR A 38 24.06 -0.18 17.05
N GLU A 39 24.74 0.96 17.07
CA GLU A 39 24.64 1.96 18.12
C GLU A 39 24.44 3.34 17.48
N ILE A 40 23.40 4.09 17.89
CA ILE A 40 23.18 5.45 17.37
C ILE A 40 24.06 6.44 18.13
N VAL A 41 25.04 7.03 17.44
CA VAL A 41 26.02 7.96 18.05
C VAL A 41 25.85 9.40 17.58
N ALA A 42 25.20 9.62 16.42
CA ALA A 42 25.05 10.95 15.85
C ALA A 42 23.70 11.12 15.12
N LEU A 43 23.19 12.34 15.15
CA LEU A 43 22.00 12.74 14.39
C LEU A 43 22.22 14.10 13.74
N CYS A 44 21.95 14.21 12.44
CA CYS A 44 21.96 15.47 11.70
C CYS A 44 20.58 15.78 11.12
N ASN A 45 20.12 17.01 11.33
CA ASN A 45 18.92 17.58 10.71
C ASN A 45 19.25 18.96 10.11
N SER A 46 18.24 19.71 9.68
CA SER A 46 18.40 21.06 9.12
C SER A 46 19.06 22.08 10.07
N SER A 47 19.11 21.77 11.37
CA SER A 47 19.92 22.48 12.37
C SER A 47 20.24 21.55 13.53
N ALA A 48 21.29 21.87 14.29
CA ALA A 48 21.64 21.11 15.50
C ALA A 48 20.50 21.10 16.52
N GLU A 49 19.73 22.19 16.56
CA GLU A 49 18.57 22.30 17.43
C GLU A 49 17.40 21.40 16.98
N ALA A 50 17.18 21.26 15.67
CA ALA A 50 16.24 20.28 15.14
C ALA A 50 16.69 18.83 15.40
N ALA A 51 18.00 18.56 15.39
CA ALA A 51 18.54 17.27 15.77
C ALA A 51 18.33 16.99 17.27
N ARG A 52 18.60 17.95 18.16
CA ARG A 52 18.34 17.80 19.61
C ARG A 52 16.89 17.47 19.92
N ARG A 53 15.94 18.19 19.32
CA ARG A 53 14.50 17.89 19.48
C ARG A 53 14.15 16.48 19.02
N SER A 54 14.76 16.01 17.93
CA SER A 54 14.53 14.65 17.43
C SER A 54 15.14 13.59 18.36
N ILE A 55 16.33 13.84 18.92
CA ILE A 55 16.96 12.95 19.93
C ILE A 55 16.03 12.79 21.14
N GLU A 56 15.51 13.90 21.65
CA GLU A 56 14.59 13.93 22.80
C GLU A 56 13.27 13.20 22.48
N MET A 57 12.60 13.59 21.39
CA MET A 57 11.31 13.01 20.98
C MET A 57 11.39 11.49 20.82
N HIS A 58 12.45 11.01 20.16
CA HIS A 58 12.62 9.58 19.87
C HIS A 58 13.28 8.79 20.99
N LYS A 59 13.64 9.45 22.10
CA LYS A 59 14.32 8.89 23.26
C LYS A 59 15.63 8.18 22.87
N LEU A 60 16.41 8.81 22.00
CA LEU A 60 17.73 8.30 21.62
C LEU A 60 18.71 8.42 22.81
N PRO A 61 19.81 7.65 22.83
CA PRO A 61 20.80 7.74 23.90
C PRO A 61 21.24 9.18 24.16
N SER A 62 21.42 9.54 25.44
CA SER A 62 21.89 10.89 25.81
C SER A 62 23.29 11.20 25.30
N THR A 63 24.04 10.19 24.88
CA THR A 63 25.34 10.29 24.22
C THR A 63 25.27 10.62 22.74
N THR A 64 24.08 10.56 22.11
CA THR A 64 23.90 10.87 20.69
C THR A 64 24.21 12.35 20.43
N LYS A 65 25.22 12.62 19.59
CA LYS A 65 25.63 13.98 19.22
C LYS A 65 24.66 14.59 18.20
N ALA A 66 24.31 15.86 18.40
CA ALA A 66 23.39 16.59 17.53
C ALA A 66 24.15 17.52 16.57
N TYR A 67 23.95 17.32 15.27
CA TYR A 67 24.57 18.09 14.20
C TYR A 67 23.52 18.87 13.39
N GLY A 68 23.93 20.03 12.87
CA GLY A 68 23.16 20.83 11.91
C GLY A 68 23.84 20.97 10.56
N ASP A 69 24.98 20.31 10.40
CA ASP A 69 25.85 20.38 9.24
C ASP A 69 26.32 18.96 8.90
N VAL A 70 26.17 18.60 7.63
CA VAL A 70 26.42 17.24 7.15
C VAL A 70 27.92 16.92 7.10
N GLU A 71 28.79 17.90 6.87
CA GLU A 71 30.24 17.72 6.88
C GLU A 71 30.77 17.46 8.29
N GLN A 72 30.20 18.12 9.30
CA GLN A 72 30.53 17.85 10.70
C GLN A 72 30.15 16.42 11.12
N LEU A 73 28.96 15.93 10.74
CA LEU A 73 28.59 14.53 11.01
C LEU A 73 29.50 13.56 10.23
N ALA A 74 29.78 13.86 8.96
CA ALA A 74 30.60 13.00 8.10
C ALA A 74 32.06 12.90 8.55
N SER A 75 32.61 13.96 9.15
CA SER A 75 33.98 14.00 9.67
C SER A 75 34.11 13.45 11.10
N ASP A 76 33.01 13.13 11.79
CA ASP A 76 33.05 12.59 13.16
C ASP A 76 33.75 11.21 13.17
N PRO A 77 34.87 11.04 13.88
CA PRO A 77 35.56 9.75 13.97
C PRO A 77 34.73 8.68 14.69
N ASP A 78 33.66 9.07 15.39
CA ASP A 78 32.77 8.14 16.07
C ASP A 78 31.69 7.52 15.18
N VAL A 79 31.53 8.00 13.95
CA VAL A 79 30.53 7.47 13.01
C VAL A 79 31.19 6.48 12.04
N ASP A 80 30.63 5.28 11.93
CA ASP A 80 31.08 4.24 10.99
C ASP A 80 30.16 4.13 9.76
N LEU A 81 28.84 4.24 9.98
CA LEU A 81 27.79 4.17 8.97
C LEU A 81 26.93 5.43 9.01
N VAL A 82 26.77 6.10 7.86
CA VAL A 82 25.84 7.22 7.68
C VAL A 82 24.55 6.70 7.03
N VAL A 83 23.40 7.01 7.65
CA VAL A 83 22.06 6.61 7.19
C VAL A 83 21.31 7.84 6.70
N VAL A 84 21.02 7.90 5.41
CA VAL A 84 20.38 9.05 4.75
C VAL A 84 18.92 8.74 4.46
N SER A 85 18.01 9.51 5.07
CA SER A 85 16.57 9.43 4.84
C SER A 85 15.95 10.84 4.78
N VAL A 86 16.13 11.48 3.63
CA VAL A 86 15.59 12.82 3.35
C VAL A 86 14.78 12.79 2.04
N VAL A 87 14.25 13.93 1.61
CA VAL A 87 13.66 14.00 0.27
C VAL A 87 14.75 13.72 -0.77
N VAL A 88 14.45 12.86 -1.74
CA VAL A 88 15.41 12.33 -2.73
C VAL A 88 16.23 13.40 -3.46
N THR A 89 15.66 14.59 -3.70
CA THR A 89 16.35 15.72 -4.33
C THR A 89 17.55 16.23 -3.53
N LYS A 90 17.72 15.79 -2.28
CA LYS A 90 18.84 16.11 -1.40
C LYS A 90 19.84 14.96 -1.26
N HIS A 91 19.53 13.74 -1.71
CA HIS A 91 20.36 12.55 -1.48
C HIS A 91 21.80 12.77 -1.93
N LEU A 92 22.02 13.21 -3.17
CA LEU A 92 23.38 13.47 -3.69
C LEU A 92 24.15 14.44 -2.76
N ALA A 93 23.58 15.61 -2.48
CA ALA A 93 24.25 16.66 -1.72
C ALA A 93 24.59 16.24 -0.28
N VAL A 94 23.74 15.46 0.39
CA VAL A 94 23.99 15.05 1.79
C VAL A 94 24.81 13.77 1.91
N THR A 95 24.87 12.96 0.85
CA THR A 95 25.64 11.70 0.85
C THR A 95 27.11 11.91 0.45
N LEU A 96 27.41 12.85 -0.45
CA LEU A 96 28.78 13.13 -0.90
C LEU A 96 29.79 13.36 0.25
N PRO A 97 29.47 14.16 1.30
CA PRO A 97 30.35 14.35 2.46
C PRO A 97 30.74 13.04 3.15
N ALA A 98 29.78 12.14 3.36
CA ALA A 98 30.01 10.87 4.04
C ALA A 98 30.95 9.96 3.24
N LEU A 99 30.74 9.86 1.93
CA LEU A 99 31.59 9.08 1.04
C LEU A 99 33.01 9.67 0.95
N ALA A 100 33.14 11.00 0.84
CA ALA A 100 34.42 11.69 0.82
C ALA A 100 35.23 11.48 2.11
N ASN A 101 34.55 11.35 3.25
CA ASN A 101 35.13 10.98 4.55
C ASN A 101 35.25 9.46 4.75
N ARG A 102 35.09 8.65 3.68
CA ARG A 102 35.25 7.19 3.65
C ARG A 102 34.33 6.45 4.62
N LYS A 103 33.16 7.02 4.92
CA LYS A 103 32.13 6.37 5.75
C LYS A 103 31.37 5.34 4.93
N GLN A 104 30.91 4.26 5.57
CA GLN A 104 29.92 3.38 4.95
C GLN A 104 28.59 4.15 4.86
N VAL A 105 27.75 3.86 3.86
CA VAL A 105 26.53 4.64 3.64
C VAL A 105 25.31 3.76 3.34
N PHE A 106 24.22 4.06 4.04
CA PHE A 106 22.86 3.73 3.65
C PHE A 106 22.17 4.96 3.03
N VAL A 107 21.51 4.78 1.89
CA VAL A 107 20.63 5.81 1.30
C VAL A 107 19.26 5.21 1.03
N GLU A 108 18.20 5.88 1.47
CA GLU A 108 16.84 5.47 1.09
C GLU A 108 16.65 5.43 -0.43
N TRP A 109 15.73 4.58 -0.89
CA TRP A 109 15.40 4.54 -2.31
C TRP A 109 14.51 5.74 -2.70
N PRO A 110 14.76 6.40 -3.84
CA PRO A 110 15.83 6.14 -4.81
C PRO A 110 17.19 6.72 -4.45
N LEU A 111 18.27 6.07 -4.91
CA LEU A 111 19.66 6.48 -4.60
C LEU A 111 19.96 7.95 -4.96
N GLY A 112 19.38 8.46 -6.04
CA GLY A 112 19.43 9.87 -6.46
C GLY A 112 18.19 10.20 -7.28
N ALA A 113 18.04 11.46 -7.70
CA ALA A 113 16.90 11.89 -8.51
C ALA A 113 16.99 11.41 -9.98
N SER A 114 18.16 10.97 -10.43
CA SER A 114 18.41 10.45 -11.78
C SER A 114 19.50 9.37 -11.80
N ALA A 115 19.66 8.67 -12.93
CA ALA A 115 20.76 7.72 -13.11
C ALA A 115 22.13 8.39 -13.06
N GLN A 116 22.24 9.65 -13.48
CA GLN A 116 23.48 10.42 -13.39
C GLN A 116 23.89 10.67 -11.93
N GLU A 117 22.96 11.07 -11.07
CA GLU A 117 23.27 11.27 -9.65
C GLU A 117 23.61 9.94 -8.97
N ALA A 118 22.86 8.87 -9.27
CA ALA A 118 23.17 7.53 -8.80
C ALA A 118 24.57 7.09 -9.26
N GLU A 119 24.95 7.36 -10.50
CA GLU A 119 26.27 7.03 -11.05
C GLU A 119 27.38 7.75 -10.28
N GLN A 120 27.22 9.04 -9.99
CA GLN A 120 28.21 9.80 -9.21
C GLN A 120 28.44 9.19 -7.82
N LEU A 121 27.36 8.86 -7.11
CA LEU A 121 27.44 8.23 -5.79
C LEU A 121 28.10 6.85 -5.87
N THR A 122 27.71 6.04 -6.85
CA THR A 122 28.26 4.70 -7.06
C THR A 122 29.75 4.74 -7.40
N GLN A 123 30.19 5.64 -8.29
CA GLN A 123 31.59 5.77 -8.67
C GLN A 123 32.48 6.14 -7.48
N LEU A 124 32.03 7.10 -6.65
CA LEU A 124 32.78 7.53 -5.48
C LEU A 124 32.88 6.42 -4.42
N ALA A 125 31.77 5.73 -4.13
CA ALA A 125 31.77 4.60 -3.20
C ALA A 125 32.71 3.49 -3.66
N LYS A 126 32.70 3.18 -4.97
CA LYS A 126 33.51 2.15 -5.59
C LYS A 126 34.99 2.49 -5.60
N SER A 127 35.38 3.74 -5.90
CA SER A 127 36.79 4.15 -5.90
C SER A 127 37.47 3.97 -4.55
N ASP A 128 36.70 4.05 -3.47
CA ASP A 128 37.19 3.91 -2.10
C ASP A 128 36.94 2.53 -1.47
N GLY A 129 36.33 1.60 -2.20
CA GLY A 129 36.02 0.26 -1.71
C GLY A 129 35.01 0.24 -0.56
N LEU A 130 34.08 1.20 -0.54
CA LEU A 130 33.08 1.35 0.52
C LEU A 130 31.93 0.35 0.29
N LYS A 131 31.50 -0.29 1.38
CA LYS A 131 30.25 -1.05 1.44
C LYS A 131 29.08 -0.07 1.50
N THR A 132 28.07 -0.34 0.68
CA THR A 132 26.89 0.50 0.58
C THR A 132 25.63 -0.32 0.67
N ILE A 133 24.56 0.32 1.10
CA ILE A 133 23.23 -0.28 1.19
C ILE A 133 22.19 0.76 0.74
N VAL A 134 21.15 0.29 0.07
CA VAL A 134 20.03 1.12 -0.41
C VAL A 134 18.73 0.61 0.19
N GLY A 135 17.81 1.53 0.47
CA GLY A 135 16.44 1.24 0.94
C GLY A 135 15.57 0.50 -0.09
N LEU A 136 16.00 -0.67 -0.55
CA LEU A 136 15.27 -1.57 -1.45
C LEU A 136 14.89 -2.84 -0.67
N GLN A 137 14.12 -2.63 0.40
CA GLN A 137 13.79 -3.66 1.40
C GLN A 137 12.96 -4.82 0.86
N GLY A 138 12.31 -4.67 -0.30
CA GLY A 138 11.58 -5.75 -0.99
C GLY A 138 12.44 -6.99 -1.27
N ARG A 139 13.77 -6.87 -1.30
CA ARG A 139 14.71 -7.99 -1.42
C ARG A 139 14.72 -8.95 -0.24
N SER A 140 14.34 -8.45 0.95
CA SER A 140 14.24 -9.26 2.17
C SER A 140 12.80 -9.73 2.45
N ASP A 141 11.84 -9.39 1.59
CA ASP A 141 10.47 -9.85 1.70
C ASP A 141 10.38 -11.38 1.51
N ALA A 142 9.55 -12.03 2.33
CA ALA A 142 9.39 -13.48 2.30
C ALA A 142 8.94 -14.01 0.93
N LEU A 143 8.06 -13.28 0.23
CA LEU A 143 7.60 -13.66 -1.11
C LEU A 143 8.74 -13.57 -2.13
N THR A 144 9.49 -12.46 -2.12
CA THR A 144 10.67 -12.28 -2.99
C THR A 144 11.70 -13.39 -2.77
N LEU A 145 12.03 -13.68 -1.51
CA LEU A 145 13.02 -14.71 -1.16
C LEU A 145 12.56 -16.09 -1.61
N LYS A 146 11.29 -16.43 -1.38
CA LYS A 146 10.76 -17.75 -1.77
C LYS A 146 10.65 -17.92 -3.28
N LEU A 147 10.26 -16.88 -4.01
CA LEU A 147 10.27 -16.89 -5.48
C LEU A 147 11.69 -17.13 -6.02
N ARG A 148 12.69 -16.44 -5.46
CA ARG A 148 14.10 -16.65 -5.84
C ARG A 148 14.56 -18.07 -5.54
N GLU A 149 14.22 -18.61 -4.38
CA GLU A 149 14.55 -19.99 -3.99
C GLU A 149 14.02 -21.01 -5.01
N ILE A 150 12.74 -20.94 -5.38
CA ILE A 150 12.10 -21.87 -6.33
C ILE A 150 12.69 -21.72 -7.74
N ILE A 151 12.99 -20.49 -8.18
CA ILE A 151 13.58 -20.25 -9.49
C ILE A 151 15.03 -20.75 -9.54
N GLN A 152 15.83 -20.45 -8.50
CA GLN A 152 17.24 -20.84 -8.44
C GLN A 152 17.42 -22.34 -8.25
N SER A 153 16.48 -23.03 -7.61
CA SER A 153 16.50 -24.50 -7.50
C SER A 153 16.24 -25.20 -8.84
N GLY A 154 15.71 -24.48 -9.83
CA GLY A 154 15.34 -25.04 -11.14
C GLY A 154 14.09 -25.92 -11.11
N GLU A 155 13.29 -25.83 -10.04
CA GLU A 155 12.11 -26.65 -9.81
C GLU A 155 11.05 -26.49 -10.92
N ILE A 156 10.83 -25.26 -11.39
CA ILE A 156 9.96 -24.98 -12.55
C ILE A 156 10.70 -25.01 -13.90
N GLY A 157 11.98 -25.38 -13.91
CA GLY A 157 12.83 -25.37 -15.10
C GLY A 157 13.21 -23.98 -15.60
N GLU A 158 13.61 -23.89 -16.87
CA GLU A 158 13.95 -22.62 -17.53
C GLU A 158 12.71 -21.73 -17.63
N ILE A 159 12.82 -20.46 -17.22
CA ILE A 159 11.73 -19.47 -17.34
C ILE A 159 11.56 -19.11 -18.81
N ASN A 160 10.32 -19.18 -19.31
CA ASN A 160 9.98 -18.78 -20.67
C ASN A 160 9.10 -17.52 -20.73
N HIS A 161 8.34 -17.25 -19.67
CA HIS A 161 7.41 -16.14 -19.61
C HIS A 161 7.19 -15.65 -18.19
N THR A 162 6.97 -14.35 -18.04
CA THR A 162 6.47 -13.78 -16.79
C THR A 162 5.56 -12.58 -17.06
N SER A 163 4.48 -12.47 -16.30
CA SER A 163 3.50 -11.40 -16.44
C SER A 163 3.02 -10.90 -15.09
N VAL A 164 2.94 -9.59 -14.94
CA VAL A 164 2.49 -8.92 -13.72
C VAL A 164 1.34 -7.98 -14.08
N VAL A 165 0.26 -8.08 -13.31
CA VAL A 165 -0.82 -7.08 -13.33
C VAL A 165 -1.03 -6.61 -11.89
N GLY A 166 -0.80 -5.33 -11.63
CA GLY A 166 -0.84 -4.80 -10.27
C GLY A 166 -1.30 -3.35 -10.19
N THR A 167 -1.57 -2.89 -8.98
CA THR A 167 -1.83 -1.48 -8.71
C THR A 167 -0.59 -0.79 -8.16
N LEU A 168 -0.38 0.47 -8.54
CA LEU A 168 0.64 1.30 -7.90
C LEU A 168 0.21 1.70 -6.49
N PRO A 169 1.16 2.02 -5.60
CA PRO A 169 0.85 2.35 -4.20
C PRO A 169 -0.05 3.58 -4.05
N TYR A 170 -0.67 3.63 -2.85
CA TYR A 170 -1.64 4.56 -2.25
C TYR A 170 -1.30 6.06 -2.34
N PHE A 171 -0.99 6.58 -3.51
CA PHE A 171 -0.95 8.03 -3.71
C PHE A 171 -2.35 8.51 -4.09
N PRO A 172 -2.88 9.54 -3.42
CA PRO A 172 -4.18 10.09 -3.80
C PRO A 172 -4.14 10.52 -5.27
N PRO A 173 -4.97 9.92 -6.14
CA PRO A 173 -4.90 10.23 -7.57
C PRO A 173 -5.37 11.66 -7.88
N ASN A 174 -6.15 12.24 -6.96
CA ASN A 174 -6.96 13.42 -7.25
C ASN A 174 -6.65 14.63 -6.37
N PHE A 175 -5.75 14.55 -5.38
CA PHE A 175 -5.37 15.70 -4.55
C PHE A 175 -4.06 15.46 -3.82
N TRP A 176 -3.35 16.52 -3.44
CA TRP A 176 -2.12 16.44 -2.66
C TRP A 176 -2.08 17.50 -1.56
N VAL A 177 -1.08 17.42 -0.69
CA VAL A 177 -0.89 18.34 0.44
C VAL A 177 0.50 18.97 0.41
N GLU A 178 0.60 20.17 0.97
CA GLU A 178 1.85 20.90 1.19
C GLU A 178 2.93 20.03 1.85
N GLY A 179 4.15 20.08 1.30
CA GLY A 179 5.29 19.27 1.71
C GLY A 179 5.38 17.91 1.02
N ALA A 180 4.37 17.52 0.23
CA ALA A 180 4.33 16.28 -0.54
C ALA A 180 4.15 16.53 -2.06
N GLU A 181 4.17 17.77 -2.52
CA GLU A 181 4.03 18.11 -3.94
C GLU A 181 5.16 17.55 -4.82
N TYR A 182 6.32 17.21 -4.26
CA TYR A 182 7.43 16.62 -5.01
C TYR A 182 7.09 15.26 -5.65
N TYR A 183 6.07 14.55 -5.14
CA TYR A 183 5.57 13.30 -5.75
C TYR A 183 4.86 13.52 -7.09
N LEU A 184 4.45 14.76 -7.40
CA LEU A 184 3.73 15.09 -8.61
C LEU A 184 4.63 15.28 -9.83
N ASP A 185 5.89 15.66 -9.62
CA ASP A 185 6.85 15.88 -10.70
C ASP A 185 7.72 14.63 -10.91
N ILE A 186 7.69 14.09 -12.14
CA ILE A 186 8.52 12.96 -12.56
C ILE A 186 10.02 13.22 -12.35
N LYS A 187 10.47 14.48 -12.47
CA LYS A 187 11.88 14.89 -12.40
C LYS A 187 12.48 14.87 -11.02
N THR A 188 11.67 14.84 -9.96
CA THR A 188 12.18 14.84 -8.59
C THR A 188 12.81 13.49 -8.22
N GLY A 189 12.51 12.42 -8.98
CA GLY A 189 12.80 11.04 -8.58
C GLY A 189 11.96 10.56 -7.40
N GLY A 190 11.14 11.41 -6.78
CA GLY A 190 10.45 11.13 -5.53
C GLY A 190 8.96 10.90 -5.75
N ASN A 191 8.58 10.05 -6.70
CA ASN A 191 7.22 9.90 -7.20
C ASN A 191 6.80 8.42 -7.33
N ALA A 192 5.52 8.16 -7.67
CA ALA A 192 4.98 6.81 -7.79
C ALA A 192 5.74 5.90 -8.78
N PHE A 193 6.30 6.48 -9.84
CA PHE A 193 7.09 5.76 -10.83
C PHE A 193 8.46 5.34 -10.27
N HIS A 194 9.20 6.27 -9.70
CA HIS A 194 10.54 5.97 -9.19
C HIS A 194 10.51 5.20 -7.86
N ILE A 195 9.59 5.53 -6.94
CA ILE A 195 9.46 4.87 -5.64
C ILE A 195 8.65 3.59 -5.80
N GLY A 196 7.34 3.73 -6.07
CA GLY A 196 6.41 2.59 -6.06
C GLY A 196 6.75 1.52 -7.09
N PHE A 197 6.78 1.91 -8.37
CA PHE A 197 7.14 1.01 -9.44
C PHE A 197 8.62 0.60 -9.37
N GLY A 198 9.53 1.50 -9.00
CA GLY A 198 10.96 1.18 -8.85
C GLY A 198 11.26 0.13 -7.77
N HIS A 199 10.58 0.15 -6.62
CA HIS A 199 10.71 -0.91 -5.60
C HIS A 199 10.28 -2.28 -6.13
N PHE A 200 9.15 -2.32 -6.84
CA PHE A 200 8.68 -3.55 -7.48
C PHE A 200 9.66 -4.02 -8.55
N LEU A 201 10.15 -3.10 -9.38
CA LEU A 201 11.05 -3.39 -10.49
C LEU A 201 12.38 -3.99 -10.02
N ASP A 202 12.95 -3.50 -8.91
CA ASP A 202 14.13 -4.11 -8.28
C ASP A 202 13.87 -5.56 -7.86
N SER A 203 12.73 -5.81 -7.21
CA SER A 203 12.37 -7.16 -6.77
C SER A 203 12.12 -8.08 -7.97
N PHE A 204 11.48 -7.54 -9.01
CA PHE A 204 11.22 -8.23 -10.25
C PHE A 204 12.53 -8.71 -10.90
N THR A 205 13.49 -7.81 -11.16
CA THR A 205 14.76 -8.18 -11.79
C THR A 205 15.62 -9.08 -10.89
N ASN A 206 15.53 -8.93 -9.57
CA ASN A 206 16.21 -9.81 -8.62
C ASN A 206 15.65 -11.25 -8.59
N VAL A 207 14.39 -11.43 -9.01
CA VAL A 207 13.72 -12.74 -9.08
C VAL A 207 13.89 -13.40 -10.45
N VAL A 208 13.56 -12.71 -11.54
CA VAL A 208 13.49 -13.31 -12.89
C VAL A 208 14.65 -12.93 -13.81
N GLY A 209 15.51 -12.00 -13.38
CA GLY A 209 16.65 -11.50 -14.14
C GLY A 209 16.43 -10.15 -14.82
N ASP A 210 17.52 -9.58 -15.33
CA ASP A 210 17.52 -8.26 -15.96
C ASP A 210 16.87 -8.28 -17.34
N PHE A 211 16.27 -7.15 -17.74
CA PHE A 211 15.80 -6.94 -19.10
C PHE A 211 16.97 -6.80 -20.09
N ASP A 212 16.79 -7.30 -21.32
CA ASP A 212 17.51 -6.78 -22.48
C ASP A 212 16.92 -5.41 -22.83
N LEU A 213 17.67 -4.35 -22.48
CA LEU A 213 17.24 -2.97 -22.68
C LEU A 213 16.93 -2.61 -24.14
N SER A 214 17.51 -3.34 -25.10
CA SER A 214 17.26 -3.11 -26.53
C SER A 214 15.84 -3.55 -26.94
N SER A 215 15.31 -4.58 -26.28
CA SER A 215 13.99 -5.18 -26.53
C SER A 215 12.83 -4.43 -25.86
N LEU A 216 13.12 -3.54 -24.90
CA LEU A 216 12.12 -2.86 -24.09
C LEU A 216 11.17 -1.98 -24.93
N SER A 217 9.89 -2.09 -24.59
CA SER A 217 8.80 -1.23 -25.02
C SER A 217 7.97 -0.83 -23.80
N SER A 218 7.55 0.43 -23.73
CA SER A 218 6.78 0.93 -22.59
C SER A 218 5.68 1.90 -23.03
N VAL A 219 4.67 2.04 -22.18
CA VAL A 219 3.64 3.08 -22.26
C VAL A 219 3.45 3.66 -20.86
N LEU A 220 3.51 4.98 -20.75
CA LEU A 220 3.25 5.72 -19.54
C LEU A 220 2.08 6.67 -19.79
N LYS A 221 1.09 6.69 -18.91
CA LYS A 221 -0.08 7.55 -19.03
C LYS A 221 -0.41 8.21 -17.69
N SER A 222 -0.70 9.50 -17.73
CA SER A 222 -1.38 10.22 -16.66
C SER A 222 -2.86 10.37 -17.00
N ASP A 223 -3.74 10.23 -16.02
CA ASP A 223 -5.17 10.49 -16.18
C ASP A 223 -5.50 11.98 -16.05
N VAL A 224 -4.70 12.70 -15.27
CA VAL A 224 -4.79 14.14 -15.06
C VAL A 224 -3.41 14.79 -15.15
N ASP A 225 -3.37 16.01 -15.70
CA ASP A 225 -2.14 16.81 -15.83
C ASP A 225 -1.98 17.83 -14.68
N SER A 226 -2.98 17.93 -13.80
CA SER A 226 -2.96 18.79 -12.61
C SER A 226 -3.90 18.26 -11.53
N VAL A 227 -3.60 18.59 -10.27
CA VAL A 227 -4.40 18.20 -9.09
C VAL A 227 -4.51 19.36 -8.10
N PRO A 228 -5.57 19.44 -7.28
CA PRO A 228 -5.63 20.40 -6.18
C PRO A 228 -4.57 20.08 -5.10
N LEU A 229 -3.79 21.08 -4.74
CA LEU A 229 -2.84 21.09 -3.63
C LEU A 229 -3.47 21.82 -2.43
N TYR A 230 -3.55 21.14 -1.29
CA TYR A 230 -4.10 21.66 -0.05
C TYR A 230 -2.99 21.99 0.95
N LYS A 231 -3.30 22.75 1.99
CA LYS A 231 -2.47 22.80 3.21
C LYS A 231 -2.32 21.40 3.81
N ALA A 232 -1.27 21.21 4.62
CA ALA A 232 -1.00 19.93 5.29
C ALA A 232 -2.19 19.41 6.12
N ASP A 233 -2.96 20.31 6.74
CA ASP A 233 -4.17 20.01 7.53
C ASP A 233 -5.46 19.90 6.69
N ARG A 234 -5.35 20.04 5.36
CA ARG A 234 -6.45 20.07 4.39
C ARG A 234 -7.51 21.17 4.61
N SER A 235 -7.23 22.15 5.47
CA SER A 235 -8.16 23.24 5.81
C SER A 235 -8.52 24.14 4.63
N SER A 236 -7.60 24.27 3.67
CA SER A 236 -7.75 25.17 2.52
C SER A 236 -6.92 24.70 1.33
N VAL A 237 -7.39 25.06 0.13
CA VAL A 237 -6.68 24.85 -1.13
C VAL A 237 -5.60 25.93 -1.27
N ILE A 238 -4.37 25.51 -1.52
CA ILE A 238 -3.23 26.37 -1.87
C ILE A 238 -3.26 26.67 -3.37
N ASP A 239 -3.38 25.62 -4.19
CA ASP A 239 -3.45 25.71 -5.65
C ASP A 239 -4.51 24.72 -6.14
N PRO A 240 -5.61 25.17 -6.79
CA PRO A 240 -6.65 24.27 -7.28
C PRO A 240 -6.21 23.39 -8.48
N ALA A 241 -5.09 23.71 -9.14
CA ALA A 241 -4.62 23.04 -10.35
C ALA A 241 -3.09 22.94 -10.40
N TYR A 242 -2.48 22.39 -9.34
CA TYR A 242 -1.04 22.19 -9.27
C TYR A 242 -0.57 21.17 -10.33
N PRO A 243 0.48 21.45 -11.12
CA PRO A 243 0.92 20.57 -12.22
C PRO A 243 1.35 19.17 -11.76
N LYS A 244 1.02 18.15 -12.57
CA LYS A 244 1.41 16.75 -12.37
C LYS A 244 2.03 16.20 -13.66
N SER A 245 3.22 15.61 -13.55
CA SER A 245 3.91 14.94 -14.65
C SER A 245 4.22 13.47 -14.36
N SER A 246 4.07 13.01 -13.11
CA SER A 246 4.23 11.60 -12.75
C SER A 246 3.09 10.73 -13.33
N PRO A 247 3.39 9.54 -13.88
CA PRO A 247 2.38 8.70 -14.54
C PRO A 247 1.51 7.94 -13.54
N ASP A 248 0.26 7.68 -13.94
CA ASP A 248 -0.72 6.88 -13.21
C ASP A 248 -0.76 5.43 -13.68
N HIS A 249 -0.46 5.20 -14.96
CA HIS A 249 -0.47 3.87 -15.56
C HIS A 249 0.86 3.61 -16.26
N ILE A 250 1.39 2.42 -16.03
CA ILE A 250 2.70 1.96 -16.50
C ILE A 250 2.51 0.59 -17.14
N LEU A 251 2.87 0.49 -18.42
CA LEU A 251 3.01 -0.77 -19.11
C LEU A 251 4.46 -0.90 -19.58
N VAL A 252 5.10 -2.02 -19.26
CA VAL A 252 6.47 -2.35 -19.69
C VAL A 252 6.47 -3.77 -20.22
N GLN A 253 7.07 -3.99 -21.37
CA GLN A 253 7.23 -5.32 -21.95
C GLN A 253 8.58 -5.44 -22.66
N GLY A 254 9.11 -6.65 -22.72
CA GLY A 254 10.38 -6.93 -23.37
C GLY A 254 10.82 -8.37 -23.19
N VAL A 255 12.09 -8.62 -23.48
CA VAL A 255 12.78 -9.90 -23.29
C VAL A 255 13.79 -9.74 -22.17
N LEU A 256 13.84 -10.70 -21.25
CA LEU A 256 14.87 -10.79 -20.21
C LEU A 256 16.17 -11.34 -20.80
N GLN A 257 17.30 -11.09 -20.17
CA GLN A 257 18.62 -11.56 -20.65
C GLN A 257 18.72 -13.10 -20.72
N ASN A 258 17.88 -13.83 -19.99
CA ASN A 258 17.75 -15.28 -20.08
C ASN A 258 16.84 -15.77 -21.23
N GLY A 259 16.26 -14.84 -22.02
CA GLY A 259 15.38 -15.14 -23.16
C GLY A 259 13.89 -15.20 -22.83
N ALA A 260 13.49 -15.11 -21.55
CA ALA A 260 12.09 -15.10 -21.17
C ALA A 260 11.37 -13.83 -21.62
N VAL A 261 10.11 -13.95 -22.04
CA VAL A 261 9.26 -12.78 -22.35
C VAL A 261 8.68 -12.23 -21.05
N ALA A 262 8.77 -10.93 -20.83
CA ALA A 262 8.28 -10.26 -19.64
C ALA A 262 7.26 -9.16 -19.96
N SER A 263 6.21 -9.07 -19.15
CA SER A 263 5.22 -7.98 -19.18
C SER A 263 4.87 -7.52 -17.77
N ILE A 264 4.81 -6.21 -17.57
CA ILE A 264 4.46 -5.58 -16.30
C ILE A 264 3.42 -4.49 -16.59
N ALA A 265 2.21 -4.65 -16.06
CA ALA A 265 1.12 -3.69 -16.15
C ALA A 265 0.75 -3.19 -14.75
N CYS A 266 1.17 -1.98 -14.41
CA CYS A 266 0.81 -1.30 -13.19
C CYS A 266 -0.20 -0.18 -13.48
N ARG A 267 -1.27 -0.12 -12.69
CA ARG A 267 -2.36 0.85 -12.85
C ARG A 267 -2.68 1.58 -11.56
N THR A 268 -3.09 2.84 -11.62
CA THR A 268 -3.67 3.52 -10.46
C THR A 268 -5.19 3.33 -10.49
N THR A 269 -5.75 2.85 -9.38
CA THR A 269 -7.20 2.68 -9.22
C THR A 269 -7.58 2.90 -7.76
N PRO A 270 -8.71 3.57 -7.47
CA PRO A 270 -9.19 3.72 -6.10
C PRO A 270 -9.75 2.41 -5.51
N VAL A 271 -10.04 1.42 -6.36
CA VAL A 271 -10.63 0.13 -5.96
C VAL A 271 -10.05 -1.05 -6.75
N THR A 272 -9.93 -2.21 -6.11
CA THR A 272 -9.46 -3.46 -6.72
C THR A 272 -10.56 -4.51 -6.68
N VAL A 273 -10.76 -5.23 -7.78
CA VAL A 273 -11.70 -6.37 -7.85
C VAL A 273 -11.12 -7.54 -7.06
N GLY A 274 -11.92 -8.16 -6.20
CA GLY A 274 -11.55 -9.37 -5.45
C GLY A 274 -10.42 -9.17 -4.43
N GLU A 275 -10.16 -7.93 -3.99
CA GLU A 275 -9.07 -7.57 -3.06
C GLU A 275 -7.65 -7.96 -3.56
N VAL A 276 -7.51 -8.32 -4.84
CA VAL A 276 -6.23 -8.59 -5.48
C VAL A 276 -5.61 -7.27 -5.93
N GLY A 277 -4.65 -6.78 -5.15
CA GLY A 277 -3.84 -5.61 -5.47
C GLY A 277 -2.89 -5.89 -6.63
N ALA A 278 -2.27 -7.08 -6.64
CA ALA A 278 -1.48 -7.53 -7.78
C ALA A 278 -1.39 -9.05 -7.89
N ARG A 279 -1.09 -9.49 -9.11
CA ARG A 279 -0.92 -10.87 -9.52
C ARG A 279 0.32 -10.97 -10.38
N TRP A 280 1.20 -11.92 -10.06
CA TRP A 280 2.44 -12.20 -10.79
C TRP A 280 2.48 -13.68 -11.17
N ILE A 281 2.53 -13.93 -12.48
CA ILE A 281 2.69 -15.26 -13.06
C ILE A 281 4.13 -15.43 -13.56
N ILE A 282 4.74 -16.58 -13.25
CA ILE A 282 6.06 -16.97 -13.76
C ILE A 282 5.95 -18.38 -14.32
N SER A 283 6.13 -18.52 -15.63
CA SER A 283 5.97 -19.77 -16.35
C SER A 283 7.36 -20.30 -16.74
N GLY A 284 7.64 -21.55 -16.35
CA GLY A 284 8.85 -22.27 -16.71
C GLY A 284 8.56 -23.52 -17.54
N THR A 285 9.61 -24.21 -17.99
CA THR A 285 9.46 -25.42 -18.81
C THR A 285 8.93 -26.65 -18.06
N LYS A 286 8.96 -26.63 -16.73
CA LYS A 286 8.52 -27.73 -15.86
C LYS A 286 7.39 -27.35 -14.90
N GLY A 287 6.96 -26.10 -14.86
CA GLY A 287 5.88 -25.66 -13.97
C GLY A 287 5.57 -24.17 -14.09
N GLU A 288 4.59 -23.73 -13.33
CA GLU A 288 4.14 -22.34 -13.27
C GLU A 288 3.91 -21.91 -11.83
N ILE A 289 4.24 -20.66 -11.53
CA ILE A 289 4.06 -20.01 -10.24
C ILE A 289 3.03 -18.89 -10.37
N GLU A 290 2.17 -18.76 -9.37
CA GLU A 290 1.29 -17.62 -9.16
C GLU A 290 1.54 -17.02 -7.77
N ALA A 291 1.90 -15.74 -7.76
CA ALA A 291 1.99 -14.93 -6.56
C ALA A 291 0.91 -13.85 -6.57
N VAL A 292 0.21 -13.67 -5.44
CA VAL A 292 -0.91 -12.72 -5.29
C VAL A 292 -0.78 -11.98 -3.97
N TRP A 293 -1.08 -10.68 -3.96
CA TRP A 293 -1.10 -9.86 -2.75
C TRP A 293 -2.04 -8.67 -2.86
N ASP A 294 -2.39 -8.08 -1.71
CA ASP A 294 -3.24 -6.88 -1.63
C ASP A 294 -2.44 -5.57 -1.74
N GLY A 295 -3.14 -4.44 -1.93
CA GLY A 295 -2.65 -3.11 -1.57
C GLY A 295 -1.48 -2.48 -2.35
N GLY A 296 -0.92 -3.12 -3.39
CA GLY A 296 0.10 -2.52 -4.28
C GLY A 296 1.46 -2.21 -3.65
N GLN A 297 1.62 -2.29 -2.33
CA GLN A 297 2.87 -2.05 -1.60
C GLN A 297 3.69 -3.34 -1.45
N TRP A 298 4.29 -3.78 -2.56
CA TRP A 298 5.09 -5.01 -2.62
C TRP A 298 6.16 -5.11 -1.52
N GLN A 299 6.82 -4.00 -1.20
CA GLN A 299 7.96 -3.93 -0.29
C GLN A 299 7.58 -3.96 1.21
N ILE A 300 6.29 -3.85 1.56
CA ILE A 300 5.80 -3.91 2.94
C ILE A 300 5.37 -5.33 3.25
N HIS A 301 5.65 -5.79 4.47
CA HIS A 301 5.19 -7.10 4.92
C HIS A 301 3.66 -7.14 4.98
N SER A 302 3.03 -8.15 4.38
CA SER A 302 1.59 -8.35 4.46
C SER A 302 1.29 -9.85 4.58
N PRO A 303 0.43 -10.27 5.53
CA PRO A 303 0.00 -11.66 5.64
C PRO A 303 -0.91 -12.09 4.47
N SER A 304 -1.43 -11.15 3.67
CA SER A 304 -2.26 -11.44 2.50
C SER A 304 -1.50 -12.10 1.35
N LYS A 305 -0.15 -11.99 1.36
CA LYS A 305 0.71 -12.50 0.30
C LYS A 305 0.56 -14.02 0.19
N GLN A 306 0.18 -14.47 -0.98
CA GLN A 306 0.00 -15.88 -1.31
C GLN A 306 0.92 -16.26 -2.44
N LEU A 307 1.49 -17.46 -2.32
CA LEU A 307 2.31 -18.08 -3.34
C LEU A 307 1.81 -19.50 -3.56
N LYS A 308 1.59 -19.84 -4.82
CA LYS A 308 1.29 -21.21 -5.23
C LYS A 308 2.03 -21.55 -6.51
N TYR A 309 2.30 -22.82 -6.71
CA TYR A 309 2.94 -23.29 -7.93
C TYR A 309 2.43 -24.67 -8.31
N LYS A 310 2.59 -25.02 -9.58
CA LYS A 310 2.18 -26.31 -10.12
C LYS A 310 3.22 -26.81 -11.11
N LEU A 311 3.71 -28.03 -10.87
CA LEU A 311 4.61 -28.71 -11.80
C LEU A 311 3.83 -29.46 -12.88
N VAL A 312 4.46 -29.69 -14.03
CA VAL A 312 3.88 -30.47 -15.13
C VAL A 312 3.56 -31.88 -14.65
N GLY A 313 2.28 -32.27 -14.78
CA GLY A 313 1.80 -33.57 -14.31
C GLY A 313 1.64 -33.70 -12.79
N GLY A 314 1.92 -32.64 -12.03
CA GLY A 314 1.73 -32.57 -10.58
C GLY A 314 0.47 -31.82 -10.16
N GLU A 315 0.19 -31.86 -8.86
CA GLU A 315 -0.89 -31.08 -8.23
C GLU A 315 -0.45 -29.64 -7.92
N GLU A 316 -1.43 -28.75 -7.75
CA GLU A 316 -1.17 -27.39 -7.27
C GLU A 316 -0.70 -27.44 -5.81
N GLN A 317 0.37 -26.70 -5.51
CA GLN A 317 0.94 -26.59 -4.18
C GLN A 317 0.85 -25.15 -3.68
N LYS A 318 0.31 -24.98 -2.47
CA LYS A 318 0.36 -23.71 -1.73
C LYS A 318 1.67 -23.64 -0.94
N VAL A 319 2.33 -22.51 -1.00
CA VAL A 319 3.60 -22.26 -0.31
C VAL A 319 3.37 -21.38 0.89
N ILE A 320 3.84 -21.84 2.05
CA ILE A 320 3.85 -21.04 3.27
C ILE A 320 4.99 -20.04 3.17
N LEU A 321 4.68 -18.75 3.31
CA LEU A 321 5.67 -17.68 3.33
C LEU A 321 6.14 -17.48 4.76
N GLU A 322 7.36 -17.91 5.05
CA GLU A 322 7.97 -17.70 6.36
C GLU A 322 8.56 -16.29 6.42
N THR A 323 7.99 -15.44 7.27
CA THR A 323 8.61 -14.17 7.64
C THR A 323 9.90 -14.47 8.41
N GLY A 324 11.00 -13.83 8.03
CA GLY A 324 12.28 -14.00 8.70
C GLY A 324 12.15 -13.80 10.21
N LYS A 325 12.90 -14.59 10.99
CA LYS A 325 12.90 -14.49 12.46
C LYS A 325 13.53 -13.16 12.87
N LEU A 326 12.77 -12.34 13.62
CA LEU A 326 13.31 -11.14 14.25
C LEU A 326 14.26 -11.51 15.41
N PRO A 327 15.28 -10.69 15.69
CA PRO A 327 16.04 -10.82 16.93
C PRO A 327 15.11 -10.72 18.15
N ASP A 328 15.42 -11.49 19.19
CA ASP A 328 14.59 -11.54 20.42
C ASP A 328 14.48 -10.13 21.05
N GLY A 329 13.26 -9.70 21.37
CA GLY A 329 12.98 -8.40 21.99
C GLY A 329 12.87 -7.21 21.04
N VAL A 330 12.92 -7.43 19.71
CA VAL A 330 12.71 -6.37 18.72
C VAL A 330 11.29 -6.43 18.17
N GLU A 331 10.48 -5.42 18.51
CA GLU A 331 9.17 -5.18 17.89
C GLU A 331 9.31 -4.15 16.77
N VAL A 332 8.79 -4.49 15.59
CA VAL A 332 8.80 -3.61 14.41
C VAL A 332 7.47 -3.69 13.69
N SER A 333 7.01 -2.56 13.16
CA SER A 333 5.82 -2.51 12.32
C SER A 333 6.01 -3.32 11.03
N ALA A 334 4.92 -3.70 10.38
CA ALA A 334 4.96 -4.33 9.07
C ALA A 334 5.74 -3.50 8.03
N ALA A 335 5.69 -2.16 8.13
CA ALA A 335 6.43 -1.23 7.28
C ALA A 335 7.94 -1.23 7.55
N GLY A 336 8.36 -1.48 8.80
CA GLY A 336 9.77 -1.53 9.18
C GLY A 336 10.42 -2.91 9.11
N LEU A 337 9.64 -3.99 9.05
CA LEU A 337 10.16 -5.37 9.11
C LEU A 337 11.22 -5.64 8.03
N ASN A 338 10.88 -5.41 6.77
CA ASN A 338 11.80 -5.67 5.67
C ASN A 338 13.03 -4.75 5.73
N THR A 339 12.87 -3.51 6.20
CA THR A 339 13.97 -2.55 6.41
C THR A 339 14.93 -3.05 7.49
N LEU A 340 14.41 -3.58 8.60
CA LEU A 340 15.22 -4.22 9.63
C LEU A 340 16.00 -5.41 9.07
N LEU A 341 15.35 -6.26 8.27
CA LEU A 341 15.98 -7.44 7.69
C LEU A 341 17.14 -7.10 6.74
N ILE A 342 17.07 -6.01 5.97
CA ILE A 342 18.21 -5.58 5.15
C ILE A 342 19.37 -5.04 5.99
N PHE A 343 19.11 -4.35 7.11
CA PHE A 343 20.16 -3.93 8.03
C PHE A 343 20.79 -5.11 8.77
N ASP A 344 19.99 -6.09 9.18
CA ASP A 344 20.50 -7.33 9.78
C ASP A 344 21.39 -8.10 8.80
N ALA A 345 20.95 -8.24 7.54
CA ALA A 345 21.74 -8.83 6.47
C ALA A 345 23.05 -8.07 6.21
N TYR A 346 23.00 -6.74 6.20
CA TYR A 346 24.20 -5.90 6.06
C TYR A 346 25.21 -6.12 7.20
N ALA A 347 24.75 -6.14 8.46
CA ALA A 347 25.60 -6.41 9.61
C ALA A 347 26.26 -7.80 9.55
N LYS A 348 25.55 -8.78 9.00
CA LYS A 348 26.04 -10.16 8.80
C LYS A 348 26.86 -10.35 7.52
N GLY A 349 26.89 -9.36 6.63
CA GLY A 349 27.55 -9.45 5.33
C GLY A 349 26.82 -10.28 4.29
N ASP A 350 25.51 -10.54 4.48
CA ASP A 350 24.68 -11.28 3.54
C ASP A 350 24.16 -10.37 2.41
N THR A 351 24.95 -10.26 1.34
CA THR A 351 24.62 -9.44 0.16
C THR A 351 23.44 -9.97 -0.66
N SER A 352 22.94 -11.18 -0.38
CA SER A 352 21.83 -11.78 -1.13
C SER A 352 20.47 -11.15 -0.80
N ARG A 353 20.40 -10.38 0.29
CA ARG A 353 19.16 -9.88 0.90
C ARG A 353 18.97 -8.37 0.82
N TYR A 354 19.96 -7.61 0.36
CA TYR A 354 19.88 -6.15 0.21
C TYR A 354 20.45 -5.69 -1.15
N ALA A 355 20.25 -4.41 -1.46
CA ALA A 355 20.80 -3.77 -2.65
C ALA A 355 21.93 -2.83 -2.26
N ASP A 356 22.97 -2.76 -3.08
CA ASP A 356 24.05 -1.77 -2.97
C ASP A 356 23.90 -0.66 -4.03
N PHE A 357 24.86 0.26 -4.09
CA PHE A 357 24.83 1.37 -5.04
C PHE A 357 24.97 0.92 -6.50
N GLU A 358 25.70 -0.16 -6.78
CA GLU A 358 25.82 -0.69 -8.15
C GLU A 358 24.47 -1.24 -8.64
N THR A 359 23.77 -1.97 -7.77
CA THR A 359 22.41 -2.45 -8.00
C THR A 359 21.45 -1.28 -8.24
N ALA A 360 21.46 -0.28 -7.36
CA ALA A 360 20.56 0.87 -7.48
C ALA A 360 20.81 1.66 -8.78
N LEU A 361 22.07 1.81 -9.21
CA LEU A 361 22.40 2.41 -10.50
C LEU A 361 21.79 1.63 -11.68
N LYS A 362 21.85 0.30 -11.67
CA LYS A 362 21.20 -0.52 -12.71
C LYS A 362 19.69 -0.26 -12.77
N ASN A 363 19.03 -0.19 -11.62
CA ASN A 363 17.60 0.10 -11.53
C ASN A 363 17.27 1.51 -12.05
N HIS A 364 18.09 2.51 -11.74
CA HIS A 364 17.94 3.87 -12.30
C HIS A 364 18.07 3.91 -13.81
N VAL A 365 19.08 3.22 -14.37
CA VAL A 365 19.25 3.12 -15.83
C VAL A 365 18.05 2.44 -16.49
N LEU A 366 17.50 1.40 -15.86
CA LEU A 366 16.30 0.72 -16.34
C LEU A 366 15.07 1.65 -16.32
N LEU A 367 14.82 2.36 -15.23
CA LEU A 367 13.73 3.33 -15.11
C LEU A 367 13.83 4.46 -16.15
N GLU A 368 15.02 5.01 -16.35
CA GLU A 368 15.26 6.02 -17.40
C GLU A 368 15.02 5.46 -18.81
N THR A 369 15.41 4.21 -19.05
CA THR A 369 15.19 3.54 -20.34
C THR A 369 13.70 3.37 -20.58
N ILE A 370 12.94 2.96 -19.56
CA ILE A 370 11.47 2.86 -19.60
C ILE A 370 10.84 4.23 -19.93
N LEU A 371 11.31 5.31 -19.30
CA LEU A 371 10.85 6.67 -19.62
C LEU A 371 11.14 7.04 -21.09
N LYS A 372 12.38 6.86 -21.55
CA LYS A 372 12.81 7.17 -22.94
C LYS A 372 12.02 6.36 -23.98
N LYS A 373 11.71 5.09 -23.70
CA LYS A 373 10.98 4.19 -24.61
C LYS A 373 9.47 4.44 -24.68
N SER A 374 8.89 5.17 -23.72
CA SER A 374 7.45 5.44 -23.69
C SER A 374 6.96 6.40 -24.77
N GLY A 375 7.91 7.08 -25.45
CA GLY A 375 7.63 8.07 -26.48
C GLY A 375 7.07 9.38 -25.92
N PRO A 376 6.90 10.42 -26.75
CA PRO A 376 6.11 11.59 -26.37
C PRO A 376 4.66 11.13 -26.19
N ALA A 377 4.09 11.35 -25.01
CA ALA A 377 2.71 10.97 -24.68
C ALA A 377 1.76 11.35 -25.82
N ALA A 378 1.00 10.38 -26.32
CA ALA A 378 0.00 10.60 -27.36
C ALA A 378 -1.15 11.47 -26.80
N GLY A 379 -0.99 12.81 -26.86
CA GLY A 379 -2.03 13.78 -26.52
C GLY A 379 -1.63 14.97 -25.64
N GLY A 380 -0.43 15.01 -25.07
CA GLY A 380 0.04 16.14 -24.24
C GLY A 380 0.91 17.14 -25.03
N PRO A 381 0.97 18.43 -24.64
CA PRO A 381 1.84 19.41 -25.30
C PRO A 381 3.31 18.97 -25.24
N GLN A 382 4.04 19.17 -26.34
CA GLN A 382 5.46 18.83 -26.47
C GLN A 382 6.27 19.34 -25.28
N GLN A 383 6.68 18.45 -24.38
CA GLN A 383 7.75 18.75 -23.44
C GLN A 383 9.09 18.57 -24.18
N LYS A 384 9.68 19.70 -24.56
CA LYS A 384 11.10 19.75 -24.93
C LYS A 384 11.90 19.37 -23.69
N PHE A 385 12.53 18.19 -23.72
CA PHE A 385 13.66 17.91 -22.85
C PHE A 385 14.76 18.90 -23.24
N GLY A 386 15.12 19.81 -22.33
CA GLY A 386 16.16 20.78 -22.56
C GLY A 386 17.50 20.08 -22.73
N THR A 387 18.00 20.03 -23.95
CA THR A 387 19.41 19.73 -24.24
C THR A 387 20.18 21.05 -24.28
N ASP A 388 20.42 21.65 -23.12
CA ASP A 388 21.47 22.67 -23.00
C ASP A 388 22.78 21.98 -22.61
N ALA A 389 23.37 21.32 -23.59
CA ALA A 389 24.76 20.85 -23.57
C ALA A 389 25.25 20.63 -25.01
N ASP A 390 25.08 21.62 -25.88
CA ASP A 390 25.77 21.64 -27.17
C ASP A 390 27.13 22.33 -27.01
N ALA A 391 28.08 21.60 -26.45
CA ALA A 391 29.51 21.87 -26.55
C ALA A 391 30.18 20.59 -27.04
N GLY A 392 30.16 20.43 -28.37
CA GLY A 392 30.78 19.40 -29.19
C GLY A 392 31.67 18.36 -28.51
N VAL A 393 31.16 17.12 -28.43
CA VAL A 393 31.97 15.90 -28.37
C VAL A 393 31.38 14.90 -29.37
N ASP A 394 32.21 14.47 -30.33
CA ASP A 394 31.89 13.53 -31.42
C ASP A 394 31.33 12.21 -30.84
N ALA A 395 30.06 11.94 -31.11
CA ALA A 395 29.32 10.76 -30.65
C ALA A 395 29.68 9.52 -31.48
N ARG A 396 30.91 9.03 -31.33
CA ARG A 396 31.34 7.70 -31.81
C ARG A 396 32.36 7.08 -30.85
N ASN A 397 31.90 6.71 -29.65
CA ASN A 397 32.44 5.68 -28.76
C ASN A 397 32.11 6.03 -27.31
N VAL A 398 31.01 5.52 -26.76
CA VAL A 398 30.94 5.00 -25.37
C VAL A 398 29.69 4.12 -25.28
N ASP A 399 29.87 2.80 -25.15
CA ASP A 399 28.86 1.90 -24.55
C ASP A 399 29.48 1.38 -23.24
N PRO A 400 29.11 1.94 -22.07
CA PRO A 400 29.83 1.66 -20.83
C PRO A 400 29.29 0.47 -20.02
N VAL A 401 28.15 -0.15 -20.42
CA VAL A 401 27.46 -1.13 -19.53
C VAL A 401 27.66 -2.58 -19.98
N THR A 402 28.00 -2.85 -21.24
CA THR A 402 28.23 -4.23 -21.74
C THR A 402 29.56 -4.84 -21.30
N ASN A 403 30.56 -4.04 -20.90
CA ASN A 403 31.91 -4.54 -20.58
C ASN A 403 32.07 -5.09 -19.14
N LEU A 404 31.08 -4.90 -18.26
CA LEU A 404 31.14 -5.39 -16.88
C LEU A 404 30.68 -6.86 -16.72
N LEU A 405 29.99 -7.44 -17.71
CA LEU A 405 29.42 -8.80 -17.61
C LEU A 405 30.18 -9.89 -18.39
N ARG A 406 31.39 -9.59 -18.88
CA ARG A 406 32.28 -10.59 -19.48
C ARG A 406 33.72 -10.37 -19.05
N ARG A 407 34.09 -10.90 -17.88
CA ARG A 407 35.47 -11.28 -17.49
C ARG A 407 35.47 -11.90 -16.10
N SER A 408 35.08 -13.17 -16.04
CA SER A 408 35.69 -14.11 -15.10
C SER A 408 36.61 -14.99 -15.92
N ASP A 409 37.91 -14.74 -15.85
CA ASP A 409 38.93 -15.78 -15.73
C ASP A 409 40.31 -15.12 -15.60
N SER A 410 41.09 -15.75 -14.72
CA SER A 410 42.46 -15.51 -14.31
C SER A 410 43.36 -14.67 -15.23
N GLU A 411 44.01 -13.65 -14.68
CA GLU A 411 45.48 -13.50 -14.68
C GLU A 411 45.93 -12.29 -13.85
N GLN A 412 47.05 -12.44 -13.16
CA GLN A 412 47.66 -11.47 -12.25
C GLN A 412 48.11 -10.19 -12.99
N LEU A 413 47.89 -9.01 -12.40
CA LEU A 413 48.51 -7.75 -12.82
C LEU A 413 49.38 -7.17 -11.69
N PRO A 414 50.60 -6.66 -11.98
CA PRO A 414 51.53 -6.14 -10.98
C PRO A 414 51.28 -4.67 -10.62
N ARG A 415 51.71 -4.31 -9.40
CA ARG A 415 51.60 -2.98 -8.75
C ARG A 415 52.34 -1.89 -9.53
N LEU A 416 51.72 -0.70 -9.66
CA LEU A 416 52.37 0.52 -10.17
C LEU A 416 52.71 1.47 -9.01
N HIS A 417 54.00 1.85 -8.93
CA HIS A 417 54.51 2.97 -8.15
C HIS A 417 54.85 4.16 -9.08
N ASP A 418 54.67 5.36 -8.52
CA ASP A 418 55.24 6.66 -8.86
C ASP A 418 54.84 7.38 -10.17
N PHE A 419 54.13 8.51 -10.00
CA PHE A 419 54.15 9.64 -10.92
C PHE A 419 54.50 10.93 -10.17
N THR A 420 55.53 11.63 -10.66
CA THR A 420 55.88 13.00 -10.26
C THR A 420 55.23 14.00 -11.22
N HIS A 421 54.58 15.05 -10.69
CA HIS A 421 53.96 16.12 -11.48
C HIS A 421 54.89 17.33 -11.58
N SER A 422 55.06 17.89 -12.78
CA SER A 422 55.49 19.29 -12.96
C SER A 422 54.31 20.09 -13.52
N ALA A 423 53.96 21.18 -12.84
CA ALA A 423 52.94 22.14 -13.27
C ALA A 423 53.63 23.47 -13.62
N GLN A 424 53.21 24.10 -14.71
CA GLN A 424 53.61 25.47 -15.04
C GLN A 424 52.42 26.41 -14.87
N GLN A 425 52.66 27.51 -14.14
CA GLN A 425 51.72 28.58 -13.90
C GLN A 425 51.77 29.59 -15.05
N ILE A 426 50.60 29.96 -15.59
CA ILE A 426 50.51 30.97 -16.65
C ILE A 426 49.44 31.98 -16.24
N THR A 427 49.72 33.26 -16.46
CA THR A 427 48.82 34.37 -16.12
C THR A 427 48.26 34.99 -17.39
N VAL A 428 46.93 35.13 -17.47
CA VAL A 428 46.23 35.86 -18.54
C VAL A 428 45.15 36.71 -17.90
N GLY A 429 45.11 38.00 -18.21
CA GLY A 429 44.07 38.92 -17.74
C GLY A 429 44.03 39.12 -16.21
N GLY A 430 45.17 39.04 -15.52
CA GLY A 430 45.25 39.23 -14.07
C GLY A 430 44.87 38.00 -13.22
N PHE A 431 44.53 36.87 -13.84
CA PHE A 431 44.28 35.61 -13.14
C PHE A 431 45.34 34.55 -13.51
N SER A 432 45.81 33.81 -12.51
CA SER A 432 46.82 32.75 -12.66
C SER A 432 46.17 31.38 -12.74
N TYR A 433 46.55 30.59 -13.75
CA TYR A 433 46.05 29.24 -14.00
C TYR A 433 47.21 28.22 -13.96
N LEU A 434 46.95 27.01 -13.47
CA LEU A 434 47.87 25.87 -13.59
C LEU A 434 47.49 25.04 -14.83
N ARG A 435 48.45 24.80 -15.72
CA ARG A 435 48.25 23.96 -16.92
C ARG A 435 48.98 22.63 -16.75
N PHE A 436 48.25 21.52 -16.87
CA PHE A 436 48.81 20.17 -16.94
C PHE A 436 48.78 19.65 -18.39
N ARG A 437 49.89 19.05 -18.87
CA ARG A 437 49.94 18.37 -20.17
C ARG A 437 49.81 16.87 -19.96
N LEU A 438 48.71 16.26 -20.41
CA LEU A 438 48.60 14.81 -20.60
C LEU A 438 49.03 14.45 -22.02
N LYS A 439 49.96 13.51 -22.18
CA LYS A 439 50.40 12.99 -23.48
C LYS A 439 49.78 11.61 -23.68
N VAL A 440 48.73 11.51 -24.49
CA VAL A 440 48.13 10.21 -24.87
C VAL A 440 48.82 9.71 -26.13
N ILE A 441 49.45 8.54 -26.07
CA ILE A 441 50.01 7.84 -27.24
C ILE A 441 49.01 6.75 -27.63
N VAL A 442 48.41 6.87 -28.83
CA VAL A 442 47.53 5.85 -29.42
C VAL A 442 48.34 4.99 -30.38
N PHE A 443 48.36 3.67 -30.18
CA PHE A 443 48.85 2.71 -31.16
C PHE A 443 47.69 2.22 -32.04
N SER A 444 47.77 2.47 -33.35
CA SER A 444 46.89 1.89 -34.36
C SER A 444 47.54 0.68 -35.04
N ARG A 445 46.83 -0.45 -35.15
CA ARG A 445 47.10 -1.49 -36.15
C ARG A 445 45.84 -1.76 -36.98
N PRO A 446 45.92 -1.89 -38.33
CA PRO A 446 44.76 -2.12 -39.18
C PRO A 446 44.57 -3.62 -39.43
N VAL A 447 43.32 -4.10 -39.39
CA VAL A 447 42.91 -5.34 -40.05
C VAL A 447 41.62 -5.04 -40.80
N GLY A 448 41.69 -5.08 -42.13
CA GLY A 448 40.56 -4.88 -43.03
C GLY A 448 39.80 -6.17 -43.28
N TYR A 449 38.49 -6.06 -43.46
CA TYR A 449 37.67 -7.05 -44.15
C TYR A 449 36.78 -6.38 -45.19
N GLN A 450 36.86 -6.92 -46.42
CA GLN A 450 36.02 -6.55 -47.56
C GLN A 450 34.59 -7.08 -47.38
N ILE A 451 33.60 -6.22 -47.61
CA ILE A 451 32.21 -6.64 -47.81
C ILE A 451 31.93 -6.71 -49.31
N LYS A 452 31.72 -7.93 -49.82
CA LYS A 452 31.17 -8.19 -51.16
C LYS A 452 29.68 -7.87 -51.16
N VAL A 453 29.28 -6.80 -51.83
CA VAL A 453 27.87 -6.52 -52.14
C VAL A 453 27.44 -7.44 -53.29
N ARG A 454 26.47 -8.33 -53.03
CA ARG A 454 25.75 -9.06 -54.08
C ARG A 454 24.46 -8.28 -54.37
N GLN A 455 24.40 -7.64 -55.54
CA GLN A 455 23.14 -7.15 -56.11
C GLN A 455 22.31 -8.36 -56.56
N THR A 456 21.10 -8.49 -56.05
CA THR A 456 20.04 -9.28 -56.68
C THR A 456 18.93 -8.32 -57.14
N SER A 457 18.80 -8.23 -58.45
CA SER A 457 17.77 -7.49 -59.18
C SER A 457 16.40 -8.14 -59.00
N VAL A 458 15.40 -7.38 -58.54
CA VAL A 458 13.99 -7.77 -58.60
C VAL A 458 13.49 -7.55 -60.04
N THR A 459 12.98 -8.61 -60.65
CA THR A 459 12.44 -8.61 -62.02
C THR A 459 11.00 -8.10 -62.08
N GLN A 460 10.64 -7.62 -63.27
CA GLN A 460 9.50 -6.76 -63.61
C GLN A 460 8.09 -7.37 -63.48
N ASN A 461 7.91 -8.49 -62.76
CA ASN A 461 6.62 -9.19 -62.67
C ASN A 461 5.85 -9.03 -61.34
N GLU A 462 6.43 -8.40 -60.31
CA GLU A 462 5.69 -8.11 -59.07
C GLU A 462 4.99 -6.73 -59.07
N ARG A 463 5.24 -5.88 -60.08
CA ARG A 463 4.56 -4.59 -60.25
C ARG A 463 3.18 -4.66 -60.90
N ARG A 464 2.70 -5.85 -61.30
CA ARG A 464 1.39 -6.02 -61.97
C ARG A 464 0.26 -6.59 -61.10
N ARG A 465 0.51 -6.88 -59.81
CA ARG A 465 -0.55 -7.35 -58.88
C ARG A 465 -1.06 -6.31 -57.88
N LEU A 466 -0.47 -5.11 -57.84
CA LEU A 466 -0.90 -4.00 -56.97
C LEU A 466 -1.49 -2.78 -57.73
N ALA A 467 -1.78 -2.94 -59.02
CA ALA A 467 -2.35 -1.88 -59.85
C ALA A 467 -3.63 -2.36 -60.55
N ARG A 468 -4.70 -2.59 -59.78
CA ARG A 468 -6.12 -2.65 -60.23
C ARG A 468 -7.05 -2.84 -59.02
N SER A 469 -7.28 -1.78 -58.26
CA SER A 469 -8.56 -1.49 -57.59
C SER A 469 -8.46 -0.11 -56.95
N ALA A 470 -8.35 0.92 -57.79
CA ALA A 470 -8.43 2.32 -57.39
C ALA A 470 -9.21 3.11 -58.46
N GLN A 471 -10.53 3.19 -58.26
CA GLN A 471 -11.51 4.15 -58.82
C GLN A 471 -12.66 4.09 -57.78
N HIS A 472 -13.18 5.10 -57.08
CA HIS A 472 -13.26 6.56 -57.22
C HIS A 472 -13.53 7.16 -55.79
N PRO A 473 -13.63 8.50 -55.61
CA PRO A 473 -13.28 9.18 -54.36
C PRO A 473 -14.44 9.32 -53.38
N GLN A 474 -14.15 9.39 -52.07
CA GLN A 474 -15.04 10.03 -51.11
C GLN A 474 -14.28 11.05 -50.26
N GLN A 475 -14.84 12.25 -50.26
CA GLN A 475 -14.41 13.44 -49.53
C GLN A 475 -14.91 13.41 -48.08
N HIS A 476 -14.14 14.07 -47.21
CA HIS A 476 -14.48 14.42 -45.84
C HIS A 476 -15.82 15.17 -45.73
N VAL A 477 -16.66 14.78 -44.76
CA VAL A 477 -17.61 15.71 -44.13
C VAL A 477 -17.71 15.44 -42.62
N VAL A 478 -17.46 16.49 -41.86
CA VAL A 478 -17.73 16.65 -40.42
C VAL A 478 -19.23 16.93 -40.26
N HIS A 479 -19.93 16.23 -39.36
CA HIS A 479 -21.27 16.65 -38.93
C HIS A 479 -21.36 16.83 -37.41
N ARG A 480 -21.46 18.10 -37.04
CA ARG A 480 -22.02 18.63 -35.79
C ARG A 480 -23.46 19.02 -36.11
N LEU A 481 -24.48 18.50 -35.43
CA LEU A 481 -25.84 19.09 -35.46
C LEU A 481 -26.60 18.88 -34.15
N THR A 482 -26.92 20.01 -33.51
CA THR A 482 -28.01 20.31 -32.57
C THR A 482 -29.37 20.36 -33.30
N PRO A 483 -30.51 20.41 -32.59
CA PRO A 483 -31.81 19.98 -33.09
C PRO A 483 -32.63 21.12 -33.71
N GLU A 484 -33.55 20.82 -34.64
CA GLU A 484 -34.85 21.52 -34.76
C GLU A 484 -35.85 20.85 -35.74
N THR A 485 -37.08 20.69 -35.23
CA THR A 485 -38.44 20.74 -35.83
C THR A 485 -38.76 20.13 -37.22
N GLY A 486 -39.79 19.27 -37.24
CA GLY A 486 -40.87 19.40 -38.24
C GLY A 486 -41.45 18.13 -38.90
N SER A 487 -42.67 17.77 -38.46
CA SER A 487 -43.78 17.17 -39.23
C SER A 487 -43.87 15.64 -39.48
N GLY A 488 -44.96 15.07 -38.94
CA GLY A 488 -45.93 14.33 -39.77
C GLY A 488 -45.80 12.81 -39.86
N GLY A 489 -46.43 12.08 -38.93
CA GLY A 489 -46.68 10.65 -39.10
C GLY A 489 -47.42 10.04 -37.90
N ALA A 490 -48.75 10.16 -37.90
CA ALA A 490 -49.62 9.63 -36.85
C ALA A 490 -49.77 8.11 -36.93
N ILE A 491 -49.53 7.40 -35.82
CA ILE A 491 -50.15 6.10 -35.53
C ILE A 491 -50.51 6.03 -34.04
N ALA A 492 -51.83 5.97 -33.81
CA ALA A 492 -52.60 5.45 -32.68
C ALA A 492 -52.10 5.60 -31.22
N SER A 493 -52.87 6.37 -30.45
CA SER A 493 -52.86 6.49 -28.99
C SER A 493 -53.36 5.24 -28.27
N ALA A 494 -52.68 4.84 -27.20
CA ALA A 494 -53.25 4.14 -26.04
C ALA A 494 -52.84 4.88 -24.74
N PRO A 495 -53.71 4.96 -23.71
CA PRO A 495 -53.59 5.94 -22.63
C PRO A 495 -52.88 5.36 -21.38
N GLY A 496 -52.21 6.25 -20.64
CA GLY A 496 -51.74 5.95 -19.27
C GLY A 496 -50.32 6.41 -19.02
N GLY A 497 -50.13 7.71 -18.80
CA GLY A 497 -48.85 8.24 -18.33
C GLY A 497 -48.57 7.74 -16.91
N ALA A 498 -47.53 6.93 -16.76
CA ALA A 498 -46.76 6.84 -15.54
C ALA A 498 -45.47 7.64 -15.76
N THR A 499 -45.33 8.73 -15.02
CA THR A 499 -44.06 9.46 -14.88
C THR A 499 -42.97 8.46 -14.51
N PRO A 500 -41.77 8.48 -15.13
CA PRO A 500 -40.66 7.67 -14.63
C PRO A 500 -40.39 8.08 -13.16
N PRO A 501 -40.13 7.13 -12.25
CA PRO A 501 -39.93 7.46 -10.84
C PRO A 501 -38.75 8.44 -10.73
N LYS A 502 -38.95 9.52 -9.96
CA LYS A 502 -37.85 10.37 -9.52
C LYS A 502 -36.80 9.45 -8.89
N ALA A 503 -35.56 9.49 -9.38
CA ALA A 503 -34.46 8.81 -8.71
C ALA A 503 -34.44 9.28 -7.25
N ASP A 504 -34.64 8.36 -6.30
CA ASP A 504 -34.61 8.69 -4.89
C ASP A 504 -33.24 9.28 -4.55
N LYS A 505 -33.24 10.38 -3.81
CA LYS A 505 -32.01 11.00 -3.34
C LYS A 505 -31.26 9.97 -2.48
N PRO A 506 -29.92 9.82 -2.66
CA PRO A 506 -29.14 8.92 -1.83
C PRO A 506 -29.35 9.21 -0.34
N LYS A 507 -29.52 8.16 0.46
CA LYS A 507 -29.66 8.24 1.91
C LYS A 507 -28.35 8.72 2.53
N HIS A 508 -28.44 9.71 3.40
CA HIS A 508 -27.28 10.24 4.10
C HIS A 508 -27.07 9.51 5.42
N ILE A 509 -25.98 8.74 5.51
CA ILE A 509 -25.61 7.94 6.68
C ILE A 509 -24.47 8.66 7.41
N ALA A 510 -24.72 9.13 8.63
CA ALA A 510 -23.69 9.73 9.47
C ALA A 510 -23.10 8.70 10.42
N ILE A 511 -21.79 8.47 10.31
CA ILE A 511 -21.02 7.58 11.18
C ILE A 511 -20.45 8.41 12.34
N LEU A 512 -20.79 8.01 13.55
CA LEU A 512 -20.40 8.63 14.81
C LEU A 512 -19.24 7.83 15.40
N ASP A 513 -18.02 8.34 15.22
CA ASP A 513 -16.80 7.72 15.71
C ASP A 513 -16.67 7.96 17.23
N THR A 514 -16.76 6.86 17.99
CA THR A 514 -16.73 6.83 19.47
C THR A 514 -15.37 6.44 20.04
N ASP A 515 -14.41 6.12 19.17
CA ASP A 515 -13.04 5.78 19.54
C ASP A 515 -12.12 5.87 18.31
N VAL A 516 -10.82 5.81 18.57
CA VAL A 516 -9.77 5.68 17.55
C VAL A 516 -9.22 4.26 17.56
N MET A 517 -8.74 3.80 16.42
CA MET A 517 -8.05 2.53 16.33
C MET A 517 -6.73 2.56 17.11
N VAL A 518 -6.25 1.41 17.57
CA VAL A 518 -4.93 1.31 18.24
C VAL A 518 -3.81 1.73 17.30
N THR A 519 -2.75 2.35 17.82
CA THR A 519 -1.67 2.94 17.00
C THR A 519 -1.07 1.98 15.97
N ALA A 520 -0.95 0.70 16.32
CA ALA A 520 -0.41 -0.34 15.44
C ALA A 520 -1.23 -0.51 14.14
N VAL A 521 -2.55 -0.28 14.17
CA VAL A 521 -3.43 -0.47 13.00
C VAL A 521 -3.81 0.84 12.32
N GLN A 522 -3.63 2.00 12.97
CA GLN A 522 -3.91 3.31 12.36
C GLN A 522 -3.15 3.53 11.05
N THR A 523 -1.93 3.00 10.95
CA THR A 523 -1.08 3.13 9.76
C THR A 523 -1.62 2.39 8.54
N LEU A 524 -2.39 1.32 8.75
CA LEU A 524 -2.95 0.47 7.69
C LEU A 524 -4.40 0.84 7.36
N TYR A 525 -5.18 1.22 8.38
CA TYR A 525 -6.64 1.33 8.26
C TYR A 525 -7.18 2.76 8.45
N GLY A 526 -6.31 3.71 8.82
CA GLY A 526 -6.69 5.07 9.21
C GLY A 526 -6.98 5.18 10.71
N GLN A 527 -7.13 6.42 11.19
CA GLN A 527 -7.29 6.69 12.62
C GLN A 527 -8.63 6.18 13.20
N TYR A 528 -9.72 6.25 12.43
CA TYR A 528 -11.08 6.01 12.91
C TYR A 528 -11.70 4.75 12.30
N TYR A 529 -12.60 4.11 13.05
CA TYR A 529 -13.34 2.92 12.61
C TYR A 529 -14.27 3.21 11.42
N SER A 530 -14.75 4.44 11.28
CA SER A 530 -15.60 4.87 10.15
C SER A 530 -15.05 4.50 8.77
N ALA A 531 -13.72 4.50 8.58
CA ALA A 531 -13.11 4.07 7.33
C ALA A 531 -13.45 2.62 6.97
N GLN A 532 -13.48 1.71 7.95
CA GLN A 532 -13.82 0.30 7.73
C GLN A 532 -15.31 0.09 7.51
N TYR A 533 -16.17 0.81 8.24
CA TYR A 533 -17.61 0.79 7.99
C TYR A 533 -17.92 1.25 6.56
N ILE A 534 -17.36 2.38 6.11
CA ILE A 534 -17.55 2.87 4.74
C ILE A 534 -17.06 1.84 3.72
N LYS A 535 -15.88 1.25 3.92
CA LYS A 535 -15.32 0.21 3.05
C LYS A 535 -16.28 -0.99 2.94
N ARG A 536 -16.69 -1.57 4.07
CA ARG A 536 -17.52 -2.79 4.10
C ARG A 536 -18.93 -2.54 3.57
N LEU A 537 -19.56 -1.42 3.95
CA LEU A 537 -20.89 -1.04 3.49
C LEU A 537 -20.89 -0.70 1.99
N THR A 538 -19.87 0.00 1.49
CA THR A 538 -19.75 0.29 0.04
C THR A 538 -19.53 -0.99 -0.77
N ALA A 539 -18.72 -1.92 -0.26
CA ALA A 539 -18.54 -3.22 -0.90
C ALA A 539 -19.85 -4.02 -0.93
N ALA A 540 -20.61 -4.02 0.16
CA ALA A 540 -21.93 -4.65 0.22
C ALA A 540 -22.93 -4.02 -0.75
N ALA A 541 -23.03 -2.68 -0.74
CA ALA A 541 -23.87 -1.93 -1.67
C ALA A 541 -23.55 -2.25 -3.13
N THR A 542 -22.26 -2.38 -3.45
CA THR A 542 -21.81 -2.74 -4.81
C THR A 542 -22.22 -4.15 -5.19
N ARG A 543 -22.08 -5.14 -4.28
CA ARG A 543 -22.50 -6.53 -4.52
C ARG A 543 -23.99 -6.63 -4.86
N ILE A 544 -24.82 -5.81 -4.23
CA ILE A 544 -26.28 -5.82 -4.44
C ILE A 544 -26.78 -4.78 -5.46
N GLY A 545 -25.87 -4.06 -6.14
CA GLY A 545 -26.23 -3.05 -7.15
C GLY A 545 -26.85 -1.76 -6.58
N ALA A 546 -26.62 -1.46 -5.31
CA ALA A 546 -27.26 -0.39 -4.55
C ALA A 546 -26.31 0.77 -4.14
N SER A 547 -25.12 0.88 -4.73
CA SER A 547 -24.13 1.92 -4.36
C SER A 547 -24.64 3.36 -4.49
N HIS A 548 -25.66 3.58 -5.33
CA HIS A 548 -26.29 4.89 -5.52
C HIS A 548 -27.28 5.26 -4.40
N LEU A 549 -27.62 4.34 -3.51
CA LEU A 549 -28.62 4.55 -2.45
C LEU A 549 -28.07 5.22 -1.21
N ALA A 550 -26.75 5.38 -1.06
CA ALA A 550 -26.16 5.89 0.17
C ALA A 550 -25.00 6.87 -0.07
N THR A 551 -24.85 7.80 0.87
CA THR A 551 -23.68 8.67 1.04
C THR A 551 -23.28 8.66 2.51
N PHE A 552 -21.99 8.81 2.81
CA PHE A 552 -21.47 8.69 4.17
C PHE A 552 -20.79 9.99 4.62
N THR A 553 -21.00 10.37 5.89
CA THR A 553 -20.19 11.37 6.60
C THR A 553 -19.69 10.81 7.92
N THR A 554 -18.61 11.37 8.45
CA THR A 554 -17.95 10.89 9.68
C THR A 554 -17.88 12.01 10.71
N TRP A 555 -18.16 11.70 11.97
CA TRP A 555 -18.30 12.67 13.06
C TRP A 555 -17.60 12.16 14.32
N ASP A 556 -16.57 12.87 14.77
CA ASP A 556 -15.89 12.58 16.03
C ASP A 556 -16.73 13.09 17.21
N VAL A 557 -17.51 12.19 17.79
CA VAL A 557 -18.42 12.53 18.90
C VAL A 557 -17.69 12.64 20.24
N VAL A 558 -16.49 12.06 20.36
CA VAL A 558 -15.62 12.22 21.53
C VAL A 558 -15.15 13.67 21.61
N ALA A 559 -14.76 14.25 20.47
CA ALA A 559 -14.43 15.67 20.31
C ALA A 559 -15.66 16.60 20.34
N GLY A 560 -16.87 16.05 20.40
CA GLY A 560 -18.12 16.81 20.49
C GLY A 560 -18.68 17.28 19.15
N HIS A 561 -18.23 16.71 18.04
CA HIS A 561 -18.78 16.99 16.72
C HIS A 561 -19.95 16.04 16.41
N TYR A 562 -21.11 16.60 16.07
CA TYR A 562 -22.32 15.83 15.78
C TYR A 562 -23.00 16.33 14.50
N PRO A 563 -23.62 15.44 13.71
CA PRO A 563 -24.49 15.87 12.63
C PRO A 563 -25.73 16.56 13.19
N ASN A 564 -26.33 17.42 12.38
CA ASN A 564 -27.71 17.83 12.61
C ASN A 564 -28.63 16.65 12.23
N PRO A 565 -29.46 16.11 13.16
CA PRO A 565 -30.34 14.97 12.87
C PRO A 565 -31.35 15.22 11.75
N ALA A 566 -31.69 16.48 11.46
CA ALA A 566 -32.58 16.83 10.36
C ALA A 566 -31.95 16.62 8.97
N ASP A 567 -30.63 16.54 8.88
CA ASP A 567 -29.87 16.49 7.62
C ASP A 567 -29.42 15.07 7.25
N VAL A 568 -29.75 14.06 8.06
CA VAL A 568 -29.34 12.66 7.89
C VAL A 568 -30.55 11.74 7.77
N ASP A 569 -30.40 10.63 7.08
CA ASP A 569 -31.40 9.56 6.99
C ASP A 569 -31.10 8.41 7.96
N ALA A 570 -29.83 8.24 8.36
CA ALA A 570 -29.43 7.26 9.34
C ALA A 570 -28.19 7.70 10.13
N ILE A 571 -28.04 7.17 11.35
CA ILE A 571 -26.82 7.28 12.16
C ILE A 571 -26.25 5.89 12.45
N LEU A 572 -24.92 5.78 12.42
CA LEU A 572 -24.16 4.57 12.75
C LEU A 572 -23.21 4.90 13.90
N ILE A 573 -23.32 4.21 15.03
CA ILE A 573 -22.49 4.43 16.22
C ILE A 573 -21.47 3.31 16.34
N THR A 574 -20.18 3.67 16.31
CA THR A 574 -19.08 2.69 16.35
C THR A 574 -18.87 2.12 17.75
N GLY A 575 -18.06 1.05 17.84
CA GLY A 575 -17.56 0.52 19.11
C GLY A 575 -16.51 1.43 19.77
N SER A 576 -16.30 1.24 21.08
CA SER A 576 -15.34 1.99 21.91
C SER A 576 -14.82 1.10 23.04
N ILE A 577 -13.61 1.39 23.54
CA ILE A 577 -13.07 0.76 24.76
C ILE A 577 -13.73 1.31 26.04
N ALA A 578 -14.39 2.47 25.97
CA ALA A 578 -15.14 3.03 27.08
C ALA A 578 -16.34 2.16 27.45
N ALA A 579 -16.78 2.21 28.72
CA ALA A 579 -17.99 1.52 29.13
C ALA A 579 -19.22 2.39 28.83
N ALA A 580 -20.31 1.78 28.33
CA ALA A 580 -21.55 2.51 28.03
C ALA A 580 -22.26 3.06 29.28
N TYR A 581 -21.84 2.67 30.48
CA TYR A 581 -22.29 3.19 31.76
C TYR A 581 -21.29 4.18 32.41
N ASP A 582 -20.22 4.56 31.71
CA ASP A 582 -19.29 5.59 32.17
C ASP A 582 -19.99 6.95 32.28
N THR A 583 -19.49 7.77 33.21
CA THR A 583 -20.00 9.13 33.46
C THR A 583 -19.22 10.20 32.69
N ASP A 584 -18.40 9.79 31.73
CA ASP A 584 -17.65 10.70 30.87
C ASP A 584 -18.59 11.66 30.14
N PRO A 585 -18.28 12.97 30.10
CA PRO A 585 -19.18 13.96 29.52
C PRO A 585 -19.56 13.67 28.05
N TRP A 586 -18.69 13.06 27.27
CA TRP A 586 -18.98 12.74 25.87
C TRP A 586 -19.95 11.55 25.73
N VAL A 587 -19.86 10.55 26.62
CA VAL A 587 -20.78 9.39 26.65
C VAL A 587 -22.19 9.88 26.99
N LEU A 588 -22.32 10.72 28.01
CA LEU A 588 -23.61 11.33 28.40
C LEU A 588 -24.20 12.18 27.26
N ARG A 589 -23.38 13.00 26.58
CA ARG A 589 -23.82 13.78 25.41
C ARG A 589 -24.26 12.91 24.24
N LEU A 590 -23.56 11.80 23.99
CA LEU A 590 -23.95 10.85 22.94
C LEU A 590 -25.27 10.15 23.30
N GLY A 591 -25.45 9.73 24.56
CA GLY A 591 -26.71 9.16 25.03
C GLY A 591 -27.89 10.15 24.90
N ASP A 592 -27.68 11.41 25.28
CA ASP A 592 -28.63 12.50 25.04
C ASP A 592 -28.97 12.68 23.56
N PHE A 593 -27.95 12.61 22.69
CA PHE A 593 -28.12 12.71 21.25
C PHE A 593 -28.95 11.55 20.69
N ILE A 594 -28.63 10.31 21.07
CA ILE A 594 -29.37 9.09 20.68
C ILE A 594 -30.84 9.23 21.04
N ARG A 595 -31.16 9.61 22.29
CA ARG A 595 -32.53 9.82 22.75
C ARG A 595 -33.25 10.89 21.93
N ARG A 596 -32.62 12.04 21.69
CA ARG A 596 -33.22 13.11 20.86
C ARG A 596 -33.49 12.67 19.42
N VAL A 597 -32.56 11.94 18.80
CA VAL A 597 -32.78 11.38 17.45
C VAL A 597 -33.94 10.39 17.47
N TYR A 598 -33.97 9.52 18.48
CA TYR A 598 -35.01 8.52 18.62
C TYR A 598 -36.41 9.14 18.77
N GLU A 599 -36.56 10.10 19.69
CA GLU A 599 -37.84 10.72 20.06
C GLU A 599 -38.32 11.75 19.03
N HIS A 600 -37.43 12.58 18.47
CA HIS A 600 -37.82 13.75 17.67
C HIS A 600 -37.59 13.57 16.17
N HIS A 601 -36.85 12.54 15.74
CA HIS A 601 -36.54 12.29 14.33
C HIS A 601 -36.94 10.85 13.93
N PRO A 602 -38.24 10.52 13.88
CA PRO A 602 -38.76 9.16 13.69
C PRO A 602 -38.37 8.51 12.35
N ASN A 603 -37.90 9.29 11.38
CA ASN A 603 -37.45 8.80 10.07
C ASN A 603 -35.97 8.43 10.03
N VAL A 604 -35.16 8.81 11.05
CA VAL A 604 -33.71 8.60 11.06
C VAL A 604 -33.37 7.23 11.63
N ARG A 605 -32.91 6.27 10.82
CA ARG A 605 -32.56 4.94 11.32
C ARG A 605 -31.34 4.99 12.23
N ILE A 606 -31.34 4.17 13.28
CA ILE A 606 -30.25 4.14 14.27
C ILE A 606 -29.59 2.77 14.22
N PHE A 607 -28.28 2.75 13.97
CA PHE A 607 -27.46 1.55 14.10
C PHE A 607 -26.35 1.71 15.12
N GLY A 608 -26.04 0.66 15.88
CA GLY A 608 -24.92 0.65 16.83
C GLY A 608 -24.21 -0.69 16.93
N THR A 609 -22.88 -0.65 17.05
CA THR A 609 -22.03 -1.84 17.23
C THR A 609 -21.26 -1.81 18.54
N CYS A 610 -21.16 -2.95 19.24
CA CYS A 610 -20.42 -3.12 20.50
C CYS A 610 -20.82 -2.07 21.56
N PHE A 611 -19.96 -1.09 21.88
CA PHE A 611 -20.32 0.06 22.72
C PHE A 611 -21.59 0.76 22.24
N GLY A 612 -21.77 0.96 20.93
CA GLY A 612 -22.99 1.55 20.37
C GLY A 612 -24.23 0.70 20.64
N HIS A 613 -24.11 -0.62 20.57
CA HIS A 613 -25.20 -1.54 20.93
C HIS A 613 -25.59 -1.40 22.42
N GLN A 614 -24.58 -1.40 23.29
CA GLN A 614 -24.77 -1.26 24.72
C GLN A 614 -25.38 0.10 25.09
N LEU A 615 -24.85 1.19 24.54
CA LEU A 615 -25.34 2.54 24.83
C LEU A 615 -26.77 2.75 24.33
N ILE A 616 -27.12 2.25 23.14
CA ILE A 616 -28.51 2.30 22.66
C ILE A 616 -29.43 1.47 23.57
N GLY A 617 -29.02 0.25 23.94
CA GLY A 617 -29.76 -0.60 24.86
C GLY A 617 -30.00 0.09 26.21
N LYS A 618 -28.98 0.74 26.76
CA LYS A 618 -29.10 1.55 27.97
C LYS A 618 -30.07 2.72 27.77
N VAL A 619 -29.84 3.56 26.78
CA VAL A 619 -30.58 4.81 26.61
C VAL A 619 -32.06 4.58 26.30
N LEU A 620 -32.39 3.57 25.49
CA LEU A 620 -33.74 3.34 25.01
C LEU A 620 -34.50 2.27 25.80
N LEU A 621 -33.81 1.30 26.41
CA LEU A 621 -34.45 0.13 27.04
C LEU A 621 -34.20 0.01 28.54
N GLU A 622 -33.34 0.83 29.16
CA GLU A 622 -33.21 0.87 30.63
C GLU A 622 -34.55 1.18 31.34
N PRO A 623 -35.40 2.11 30.85
CA PRO A 623 -36.74 2.31 31.40
C PRO A 623 -37.65 1.08 31.32
N HIS A 624 -37.28 0.10 30.47
CA HIS A 624 -38.00 -1.15 30.23
C HIS A 624 -37.28 -2.36 30.85
N GLY A 625 -36.26 -2.15 31.68
CA GLY A 625 -35.57 -3.19 32.44
C GLY A 625 -34.37 -3.83 31.75
N ALA A 626 -33.85 -3.25 30.66
CA ALA A 626 -32.52 -3.60 30.16
C ALA A 626 -31.44 -2.99 31.06
N VAL A 627 -30.36 -3.73 31.30
CA VAL A 627 -29.21 -3.26 32.08
C VAL A 627 -27.95 -3.51 31.25
N VAL A 628 -27.03 -2.54 31.24
CA VAL A 628 -25.69 -2.76 30.71
C VAL A 628 -24.76 -2.98 31.88
N GLU A 629 -24.11 -4.14 31.88
CA GLU A 629 -23.21 -4.56 32.95
C GLU A 629 -22.09 -5.44 32.41
N LYS A 630 -21.08 -5.71 33.25
CA LYS A 630 -20.04 -6.68 32.92
C LYS A 630 -20.65 -8.05 32.71
N ASP A 631 -20.26 -8.72 31.63
CA ASP A 631 -20.75 -10.07 31.35
C ASP A 631 -20.24 -11.03 32.45
N PRO A 632 -21.12 -11.76 33.14
CA PRO A 632 -20.74 -12.70 34.19
C PRO A 632 -19.88 -13.87 33.67
N ASN A 633 -19.93 -14.16 32.36
CA ASN A 633 -19.08 -15.16 31.71
C ASN A 633 -17.70 -14.59 31.32
N GLY A 634 -17.47 -13.29 31.54
CA GLY A 634 -16.22 -12.60 31.21
C GLY A 634 -16.16 -12.18 29.75
N TYR A 635 -14.94 -12.14 29.20
CA TYR A 635 -14.71 -11.60 27.86
C TYR A 635 -14.97 -12.63 26.75
N GLU A 636 -15.59 -12.17 25.67
CA GLU A 636 -15.79 -12.92 24.43
C GLU A 636 -14.92 -12.31 23.31
N PHE A 637 -14.05 -13.12 22.71
CA PHE A 637 -13.10 -12.69 21.69
C PHE A 637 -13.14 -13.55 20.43
N GLY A 638 -12.73 -12.94 19.32
CA GLY A 638 -12.52 -13.61 18.04
C GLY A 638 -13.82 -14.05 17.39
N VAL A 639 -13.75 -14.86 16.33
CA VAL A 639 -14.95 -15.24 15.59
C VAL A 639 -15.79 -16.22 16.40
N GLN A 640 -17.03 -15.80 16.70
CA GLN A 640 -18.05 -16.57 17.40
C GLN A 640 -19.30 -16.73 16.55
N THR A 641 -20.02 -17.84 16.73
CA THR A 641 -21.27 -18.12 16.03
C THR A 641 -22.46 -17.61 16.82
N ILE A 642 -23.30 -16.80 16.18
CA ILE A 642 -24.54 -16.26 16.74
C ILE A 642 -25.71 -17.06 16.18
N SER A 643 -26.49 -17.65 17.07
CA SER A 643 -27.77 -18.27 16.71
C SER A 643 -28.81 -17.19 16.48
N LEU A 644 -29.20 -16.96 15.22
CA LEU A 644 -30.13 -15.91 14.85
C LEU A 644 -31.58 -16.27 15.21
N ASN A 645 -32.35 -15.26 15.64
CA ASN A 645 -33.78 -15.34 15.84
C ASN A 645 -34.50 -15.53 14.49
N PRO A 646 -35.32 -16.57 14.30
CA PRO A 646 -36.02 -16.82 13.04
C PRO A 646 -36.86 -15.64 12.53
N ASN A 647 -37.46 -14.85 13.43
CA ASN A 647 -38.30 -13.71 13.05
C ASN A 647 -37.49 -12.59 12.37
N LEU A 648 -36.17 -12.54 12.56
CA LEU A 648 -35.30 -11.58 11.89
C LEU A 648 -35.14 -11.88 10.39
N VAL A 649 -35.24 -13.16 10.01
CA VAL A 649 -35.04 -13.63 8.63
C VAL A 649 -36.20 -13.19 7.73
N GLU A 650 -37.39 -12.99 8.29
CA GLU A 650 -38.55 -12.47 7.55
C GLU A 650 -38.30 -11.04 7.05
N ASP A 651 -37.76 -10.19 7.93
CA ASP A 651 -37.40 -8.80 7.58
C ASP A 651 -36.13 -8.72 6.73
N PHE A 652 -35.21 -9.70 6.87
CA PHE A 652 -33.94 -9.73 6.15
C PHE A 652 -33.68 -11.09 5.49
N PRO A 653 -34.27 -11.35 4.31
CA PRO A 653 -34.09 -12.60 3.58
C PRO A 653 -32.63 -12.96 3.26
N CYS A 654 -31.73 -11.96 3.23
CA CYS A 654 -30.29 -12.18 3.06
C CYS A 654 -29.65 -13.03 4.17
N LEU A 655 -30.31 -13.19 5.31
CA LEU A 655 -29.86 -14.02 6.43
C LEU A 655 -30.39 -15.47 6.36
N ALA A 656 -31.25 -15.80 5.39
CA ALA A 656 -31.94 -17.09 5.34
C ALA A 656 -30.99 -18.30 5.27
N ALA A 657 -29.85 -18.16 4.59
CA ALA A 657 -28.83 -19.20 4.50
C ALA A 657 -28.13 -19.51 5.84
N LEU A 658 -28.23 -18.59 6.82
CA LEU A 658 -27.62 -18.70 8.14
C LEU A 658 -28.62 -19.11 9.22
N ALA A 659 -29.90 -19.20 8.88
CA ALA A 659 -30.99 -19.51 9.82
C ALA A 659 -31.04 -21.01 10.18
N PRO A 660 -31.46 -21.39 11.40
CA PRO A 660 -31.70 -22.78 11.75
C PRO A 660 -32.87 -23.35 10.92
N THR A 661 -32.68 -24.51 10.26
CA THR A 661 -33.79 -25.18 9.56
C THR A 661 -34.72 -25.86 10.58
N THR A 662 -35.95 -25.37 10.72
CA THR A 662 -37.02 -26.08 11.44
C THR A 662 -37.51 -27.28 10.62
N ARG A 663 -36.77 -28.39 10.64
CA ARG A 663 -37.29 -29.72 10.28
C ARG A 663 -36.71 -30.78 11.22
N THR A 664 -37.34 -30.94 12.37
CA THR A 664 -37.38 -32.23 13.06
C THR A 664 -38.60 -32.99 12.57
N THR A 665 -38.41 -33.89 11.60
CA THR A 665 -39.19 -35.11 11.51
C THR A 665 -38.25 -36.25 11.17
N GLU A 666 -38.47 -37.35 11.88
CA GLU A 666 -37.74 -38.61 11.92
C GLU A 666 -37.44 -39.22 10.54
N SER A 667 -36.41 -40.09 10.54
CA SER A 667 -35.89 -40.93 9.45
C SER A 667 -34.92 -40.26 8.47
N GLU A 668 -33.63 -40.60 8.61
CA GLU A 668 -32.79 -41.13 7.52
C GLU A 668 -31.45 -41.62 8.09
N GLN A 669 -31.37 -42.94 8.31
CA GLN A 669 -30.14 -43.70 8.14
C GLN A 669 -29.95 -43.86 6.64
N ASP A 670 -29.01 -43.15 6.01
CA ASP A 670 -27.96 -43.77 5.19
C ASP A 670 -27.03 -42.78 4.44
N ALA A 671 -25.80 -43.26 4.26
CA ALA A 671 -24.86 -42.99 3.18
C ALA A 671 -24.15 -41.61 3.04
N GLY A 672 -22.91 -41.58 3.54
CA GLY A 672 -21.73 -41.40 2.67
C GLY A 672 -21.51 -40.04 1.99
N SER A 673 -21.09 -39.03 2.76
CA SER A 673 -20.33 -37.88 2.24
C SER A 673 -19.44 -37.31 3.34
N SER A 674 -18.12 -37.32 3.13
CA SER A 674 -17.14 -36.80 4.07
C SER A 674 -16.93 -35.30 3.87
N SER A 675 -17.89 -34.50 4.34
CA SER A 675 -17.71 -33.09 4.72
C SER A 675 -18.83 -32.73 5.70
N PRO A 676 -18.52 -32.21 6.90
CA PRO A 676 -19.58 -31.78 7.82
C PRO A 676 -20.32 -30.59 7.19
N PRO A 677 -21.66 -30.48 7.33
CA PRO A 677 -22.38 -29.29 6.89
C PRO A 677 -21.86 -28.05 7.64
N PRO A 678 -21.88 -26.86 7.03
CA PRO A 678 -21.40 -25.65 7.69
C PRO A 678 -22.20 -25.40 8.98
N PRO A 679 -21.57 -24.92 10.06
CA PRO A 679 -22.27 -24.67 11.32
C PRO A 679 -23.32 -23.56 11.11
N HIS A 680 -24.58 -23.85 11.44
CA HIS A 680 -25.69 -22.91 11.37
C HIS A 680 -25.45 -21.70 12.30
N GLY A 681 -25.62 -20.46 11.79
CA GLY A 681 -25.50 -19.20 12.55
C GLY A 681 -24.57 -18.16 11.91
N LEU A 682 -24.67 -16.91 12.36
CA LEU A 682 -23.84 -15.78 11.86
C LEU A 682 -22.50 -15.74 12.61
N ARG A 683 -21.38 -15.92 11.89
CA ARG A 683 -20.03 -15.93 12.49
C ARG A 683 -19.39 -14.56 12.36
N LEU A 684 -19.04 -13.91 13.46
CA LEU A 684 -18.40 -12.58 13.43
C LEU A 684 -17.39 -12.40 14.55
N GLN A 685 -16.45 -11.46 14.37
CA GLN A 685 -15.46 -11.10 15.37
C GLN A 685 -16.13 -10.50 16.63
N MET A 686 -15.74 -10.99 17.79
CA MET A 686 -16.13 -10.48 19.11
C MET A 686 -14.94 -9.81 19.79
N CYS A 687 -15.21 -8.76 20.56
CA CYS A 687 -14.24 -8.12 21.43
C CYS A 687 -14.99 -7.32 22.51
N HIS A 688 -15.62 -8.02 23.46
CA HIS A 688 -16.39 -7.37 24.52
C HIS A 688 -16.29 -8.11 25.85
N GLY A 689 -16.49 -7.38 26.95
CA GLY A 689 -16.61 -7.94 28.31
C GLY A 689 -17.83 -7.39 29.05
N ASP A 690 -18.64 -6.58 28.38
CA ASP A 690 -19.86 -5.97 28.88
C ASP A 690 -21.00 -6.39 27.95
N HIS A 691 -22.19 -6.60 28.51
CA HIS A 691 -23.35 -7.04 27.73
C HIS A 691 -24.62 -6.24 28.05
N VAL A 692 -25.63 -6.40 27.20
CA VAL A 692 -26.99 -5.96 27.51
C VAL A 692 -27.74 -7.11 28.17
N ALA A 693 -27.91 -7.04 29.49
CA ALA A 693 -28.75 -7.94 30.26
C ALA A 693 -30.22 -7.56 30.11
N LEU A 694 -31.05 -8.55 29.80
CA LEU A 694 -32.51 -8.44 29.87
C LEU A 694 -32.99 -9.27 31.06
N ALA A 695 -33.94 -8.75 31.85
CA ALA A 695 -34.45 -9.46 33.01
C ALA A 695 -34.92 -10.89 32.65
N PRO A 696 -34.67 -11.90 33.51
CA PRO A 696 -35.20 -13.24 33.30
C PRO A 696 -36.74 -13.22 33.38
N PRO A 697 -37.44 -14.13 32.68
CA PRO A 697 -38.89 -14.26 32.79
C PRO A 697 -39.32 -14.39 34.28
N PRO A 698 -40.44 -13.77 34.72
CA PRO A 698 -41.60 -13.34 33.94
C PRO A 698 -41.69 -11.83 33.66
N ASN A 699 -40.59 -11.07 33.79
CA ASN A 699 -40.59 -9.65 33.42
C ASN A 699 -40.98 -9.46 31.93
N PRO A 700 -41.62 -8.34 31.56
CA PRO A 700 -42.22 -8.21 30.25
C PRO A 700 -41.18 -8.42 29.15
N PRO A 701 -41.57 -9.04 28.01
CA PRO A 701 -40.71 -9.08 26.83
C PRO A 701 -40.31 -7.65 26.44
N LEU A 702 -39.22 -7.54 25.67
CA LEU A 702 -38.78 -6.27 25.08
C LEU A 702 -39.98 -5.43 24.62
N PRO A 703 -39.98 -4.11 24.87
CA PRO A 703 -41.18 -3.28 24.69
C PRO A 703 -41.63 -3.24 23.22
N GLY A 704 -42.94 -3.22 22.99
CA GLY A 704 -43.50 -3.01 21.65
C GLY A 704 -43.07 -4.08 20.64
N THR A 705 -42.42 -3.63 19.56
CA THR A 705 -41.93 -4.48 18.47
C THR A 705 -40.44 -4.82 18.58
N TRP A 706 -39.80 -4.50 19.71
CA TRP A 706 -38.40 -4.81 19.92
C TRP A 706 -38.18 -6.32 20.03
N GLN A 707 -37.11 -6.81 19.40
CA GLN A 707 -36.71 -8.20 19.42
C GLN A 707 -35.21 -8.37 19.66
N ASN A 708 -34.85 -9.45 20.35
CA ASN A 708 -33.46 -9.92 20.40
C ASN A 708 -33.14 -10.58 19.06
N ILE A 709 -32.01 -10.21 18.44
CA ILE A 709 -31.59 -10.79 17.15
C ILE A 709 -31.03 -12.20 17.29
N GLY A 710 -30.58 -12.59 18.49
CA GLY A 710 -29.89 -13.85 18.71
C GLY A 710 -28.83 -13.79 19.81
N GLY A 711 -28.22 -14.94 20.09
CA GLY A 711 -27.18 -15.09 21.12
C GLY A 711 -26.08 -16.05 20.68
N SER A 712 -24.90 -15.91 21.29
CA SER A 712 -23.82 -16.91 21.21
C SER A 712 -23.91 -17.87 22.40
N ALA A 713 -22.99 -18.84 22.47
CA ALA A 713 -22.86 -19.69 23.65
C ALA A 713 -22.41 -18.91 24.91
N HIS A 714 -21.79 -17.73 24.74
CA HIS A 714 -21.26 -16.89 25.82
C HIS A 714 -22.25 -15.81 26.25
N CYS A 715 -22.82 -15.07 25.29
CA CYS A 715 -23.71 -13.95 25.57
C CYS A 715 -25.07 -14.14 24.89
N ARG A 716 -26.14 -14.03 25.68
CA ARG A 716 -27.53 -14.29 25.23
C ARG A 716 -28.07 -13.21 24.28
N VAL A 717 -27.60 -11.97 24.41
CA VAL A 717 -28.07 -10.83 23.62
C VAL A 717 -26.89 -10.32 22.82
N GLN A 718 -26.83 -10.73 21.56
CA GLN A 718 -25.80 -10.27 20.62
C GLN A 718 -26.30 -9.11 19.75
N GLY A 719 -27.51 -8.61 20.02
CA GLY A 719 -28.07 -7.46 19.35
C GLY A 719 -29.57 -7.30 19.61
N LEU A 720 -30.08 -6.12 19.27
CA LEU A 720 -31.47 -5.74 19.46
C LEU A 720 -31.97 -5.06 18.20
N TYR A 721 -33.22 -5.32 17.84
CA TYR A 721 -33.82 -4.80 16.64
C TYR A 721 -35.24 -4.31 16.91
N GLU A 722 -35.53 -3.10 16.49
CA GLU A 722 -36.88 -2.56 16.36
C GLU A 722 -37.15 -2.35 14.87
N PRO A 723 -38.16 -3.05 14.31
CA PRO A 723 -38.43 -3.03 12.88
C PRO A 723 -38.42 -1.64 12.26
N SER A 724 -37.63 -1.50 11.18
CA SER A 724 -37.44 -0.26 10.42
C SER A 724 -36.86 0.95 11.19
N ARG A 725 -36.57 0.83 12.49
CA ARG A 725 -36.19 1.97 13.34
C ARG A 725 -34.79 1.85 13.93
N VAL A 726 -34.50 0.76 14.63
CA VAL A 726 -33.23 0.56 15.34
C VAL A 726 -32.69 -0.83 15.06
N LEU A 727 -31.39 -0.93 14.77
CA LEU A 727 -30.67 -2.18 14.69
C LEU A 727 -29.36 -2.07 15.46
N THR A 728 -29.09 -3.02 16.34
CA THR A 728 -27.83 -3.04 17.08
C THR A 728 -27.24 -4.43 17.09
N ILE A 729 -25.92 -4.51 17.07
CA ILE A 729 -25.18 -5.76 17.14
C ILE A 729 -23.99 -5.61 18.10
N GLN A 730 -23.72 -6.60 18.92
CA GLN A 730 -22.49 -6.69 19.70
C GLN A 730 -21.24 -7.05 18.86
N PRO A 731 -21.28 -7.95 17.85
CA PRO A 731 -20.09 -8.30 17.06
C PRO A 731 -19.61 -7.20 16.11
N HIS A 732 -18.34 -7.31 15.70
CA HIS A 732 -17.66 -6.39 14.79
C HIS A 732 -17.49 -6.98 13.39
N PHE A 733 -18.26 -6.53 12.40
CA PHE A 733 -18.06 -6.89 10.99
C PHE A 733 -17.08 -5.96 10.26
N GLU A 734 -16.78 -4.82 10.87
CA GLU A 734 -15.81 -3.85 10.41
C GLU A 734 -14.36 -4.28 10.72
N CYS A 735 -14.17 -5.07 11.77
CA CYS A 735 -12.86 -5.52 12.23
C CYS A 735 -12.45 -6.80 11.50
N ASP A 736 -11.22 -6.84 10.97
CA ASP A 736 -10.59 -8.06 10.49
C ASP A 736 -9.65 -8.66 11.54
N GLN A 737 -8.95 -9.74 11.19
CA GLN A 737 -7.97 -10.39 12.07
C GLN A 737 -6.92 -9.41 12.58
N VAL A 738 -6.39 -8.52 11.73
CA VAL A 738 -5.29 -7.61 12.11
C VAL A 738 -5.80 -6.59 13.12
N ILE A 739 -6.94 -5.96 12.83
CA ILE A 739 -7.58 -5.02 13.76
C ILE A 739 -7.81 -5.71 15.11
N MET A 740 -8.27 -6.97 15.09
CA MET A 740 -8.56 -7.68 16.34
C MET A 740 -7.34 -8.13 17.12
N GLU A 741 -6.34 -8.72 16.46
CA GLU A 741 -5.13 -9.14 17.14
C GLU A 741 -4.39 -7.94 17.77
N GLU A 742 -4.26 -6.83 17.05
CA GLU A 742 -3.58 -5.64 17.59
C GLU A 742 -4.37 -4.96 18.70
N THR A 743 -5.71 -4.94 18.61
CA THR A 743 -6.58 -4.48 19.70
C THR A 743 -6.41 -5.37 20.94
N ILE A 744 -6.38 -6.69 20.75
CA ILE A 744 -6.16 -7.66 21.83
C ILE A 744 -4.80 -7.43 22.50
N LYS A 745 -3.72 -7.34 21.70
CA LYS A 745 -2.35 -7.10 22.19
C LYS A 745 -2.23 -5.80 22.99
N HIS A 746 -2.91 -4.74 22.55
CA HIS A 746 -2.82 -3.43 23.19
C HIS A 746 -3.57 -3.38 24.52
N PHE A 747 -4.81 -3.87 24.54
CA PHE A 747 -5.69 -3.67 25.69
C PHE A 747 -5.67 -4.82 26.70
N TYR A 748 -5.37 -6.06 26.28
CA TYR A 748 -5.59 -7.26 27.08
C TYR A 748 -4.27 -8.04 27.25
N THR A 749 -3.49 -7.68 28.26
CA THR A 749 -2.15 -8.24 28.51
C THR A 749 -2.10 -9.08 29.79
N PRO A 750 -1.09 -9.96 29.96
CA PRO A 750 -0.88 -10.66 31.22
C PRO A 750 -0.70 -9.72 32.43
N ALA A 751 -0.10 -8.55 32.21
CA ALA A 751 0.03 -7.50 33.23
C ALA A 751 -1.33 -6.93 33.69
N LYS A 752 -2.37 -7.06 32.87
CA LYS A 752 -3.76 -6.65 33.17
C LYS A 752 -4.63 -7.82 33.65
N GLY A 753 -4.03 -8.97 33.97
CA GLY A 753 -4.71 -10.13 34.56
C GLY A 753 -5.24 -11.16 33.55
N PHE A 754 -4.88 -11.05 32.27
CA PHE A 754 -5.31 -12.02 31.24
C PHE A 754 -4.31 -13.17 31.11
N SER A 755 -4.78 -14.42 31.25
CA SER A 755 -3.87 -15.56 31.16
C SER A 755 -3.32 -15.73 29.73
N PRO A 756 -2.06 -16.15 29.56
CA PRO A 756 -1.51 -16.42 28.22
C PRO A 756 -2.34 -17.42 27.42
N GLU A 757 -2.89 -18.45 28.07
CA GLU A 757 -3.73 -19.46 27.43
C GLU A 757 -5.07 -18.87 26.95
N PHE A 758 -5.63 -17.94 27.72
CA PHE A 758 -6.84 -17.22 27.32
C PHE A 758 -6.57 -16.34 26.09
N LEU A 759 -5.47 -15.57 26.10
CA LEU A 759 -5.08 -14.72 24.98
C LEU A 759 -4.75 -15.53 23.73
N GLN A 760 -4.08 -16.68 23.88
CA GLN A 760 -3.81 -17.58 22.77
C GLN A 760 -5.11 -18.09 22.14
N ARG A 761 -6.09 -18.52 22.95
CA ARG A 761 -7.41 -18.92 22.42
C ARG A 761 -8.12 -17.77 21.71
N ALA A 762 -7.99 -16.55 22.22
CA ALA A 762 -8.54 -15.36 21.58
C ALA A 762 -7.90 -15.13 20.20
N PHE A 763 -6.56 -15.17 20.09
CA PHE A 763 -5.84 -15.06 18.82
C PHE A 763 -6.15 -16.19 17.84
N ASP A 764 -6.32 -17.42 18.31
CA ASP A 764 -6.70 -18.53 17.45
C ASP A 764 -8.14 -18.35 16.92
N ALA A 765 -9.02 -17.74 17.72
CA ALA A 765 -10.39 -17.46 17.31
C ALA A 765 -10.49 -16.30 16.31
N THR A 766 -9.62 -15.28 16.35
CA THR A 766 -9.64 -14.16 15.38
C THR A 766 -9.28 -14.60 13.95
N ARG A 767 -8.62 -15.75 13.81
CA ARG A 767 -8.13 -16.30 12.53
C ARG A 767 -9.13 -17.18 11.78
N ARG A 768 -10.29 -17.45 12.38
CA ARG A 768 -11.32 -18.30 11.75
C ARG A 768 -12.06 -17.52 10.66
N GLU A 769 -12.69 -18.24 9.75
CA GLU A 769 -13.57 -17.63 8.75
C GLU A 769 -14.80 -16.99 9.40
N ASP A 770 -15.17 -15.79 8.93
CA ASP A 770 -16.34 -15.05 9.37
C ASP A 770 -17.31 -14.75 8.21
N ASP A 771 -18.46 -14.18 8.57
CA ASP A 771 -19.54 -13.80 7.67
C ASP A 771 -19.69 -12.26 7.59
N ALA A 772 -18.58 -11.52 7.75
CA ALA A 772 -18.58 -10.05 7.77
C ALA A 772 -19.19 -9.43 6.50
N GLY A 773 -19.03 -10.09 5.35
CA GLY A 773 -19.67 -9.68 4.09
C GLY A 773 -21.19 -9.76 4.11
N VAL A 774 -21.76 -10.78 4.76
CA VAL A 774 -23.21 -10.96 4.92
C VAL A 774 -23.75 -9.96 5.93
N ALA A 775 -23.05 -9.77 7.06
CA ALA A 775 -23.40 -8.77 8.05
C ALA A 775 -23.39 -7.34 7.47
N ALA A 776 -22.38 -7.00 6.67
CA ALA A 776 -22.32 -5.69 6.01
C ALA A 776 -23.49 -5.48 5.03
N GLU A 777 -23.92 -6.51 4.30
CA GLU A 777 -25.11 -6.42 3.44
C GLU A 777 -26.38 -6.22 4.26
N TRP A 778 -26.56 -7.00 5.32
CA TRP A 778 -27.70 -6.88 6.22
C TRP A 778 -27.79 -5.48 6.84
N VAL A 779 -26.69 -4.97 7.39
CA VAL A 779 -26.64 -3.63 7.99
C VAL A 779 -26.87 -2.55 6.94
N PHE A 780 -26.29 -2.69 5.74
CA PHE A 780 -26.53 -1.73 4.66
C PHE A 780 -28.00 -1.66 4.28
N ARG A 781 -28.64 -2.82 4.06
CA ARG A 781 -30.07 -2.93 3.75
C ARG A 781 -30.95 -2.24 4.79
N PHE A 782 -30.67 -2.46 6.07
CA PHE A 782 -31.33 -1.75 7.16
C PHE A 782 -31.15 -0.23 7.04
N LEU A 783 -29.91 0.26 6.89
CA LEU A 783 -29.61 1.69 6.87
C LEU A 783 -30.32 2.44 5.73
N VAL A 784 -30.37 1.84 4.53
CA VAL A 784 -31.06 2.46 3.38
C VAL A 784 -32.56 2.13 3.31
N GLY A 785 -33.01 1.09 4.03
CA GLY A 785 -34.40 0.67 4.13
C GLY A 785 -34.92 -0.15 2.95
N ILE A 786 -34.17 -1.17 2.52
CA ILE A 786 -34.50 -2.06 1.38
C ILE A 786 -34.48 -3.55 1.72
#